data_AF-A0A226D5H5-F1
#
_entry.id   AF-A0A226D5H5-F1
#
_cell.length_a   1.000
_cell.length_b   1.000
_cell.length_c   1.000
_cell.angle_alpha   90.00
_cell.angle_beta   90.00
_cell.angle_gamma   90.00
#
_symmetry.space_group_name_H-M   'P 1'
#
loop_
_entity.id
_entity.type
_entity.pdbx_description
1 polymer ?
#
loop_
_entity_poly.entity_id
_entity_poly.type
_entity_poly.pdbx_seq_one_letter_code
_entity_poly.pdbx_strand_id
1 'polypeptide(L)'
;MCLKQMDTHIFITQYYIFTALCLFNLTAALSHNSRSFLHISNFFDDCNLHFIQQRGPLNSTPPKYQYFEAVRSHNYYTPLTLHERPVKIMDAVDDFDIVYPPRVLRSNRIGITFLNLIQIKDSERNESFAFPHEQLLNAIRETSPGYAFVTVKFPVVWEFYESYWTASSPSILVFYDLSNPSRIIIPCIACRSEEGSWETKHISSLPSINYLWDAINTKDLQEGCMLTFGRRNPREICGFIDDDDMPAGVVGRIDLGTILEVDFVKEIIFFNYEIYDVELPGFDFVVITQFPRAVNSILGVFTPFNAAIWWSILTSCVCISIILQFEDIGQPNNFDVLRSIKDYVTVQSLLFGQSLADEVLKNVKHKRISRPLWAVWFLACYVLMENLYQGSIYSDLTVRVPPTVPKTFEDLIAADLTIITSTPIYMINQFTGRVATPSLLNQSMILDILKKNVDKRFDKWEENLDAKIIYINRDIEYVIPFVKNISNFLPFRLTENSSWIDTKETFAIMDSVKDLQLWTEVLNIFGKRLVMLSKAGDSSFRYSSVTSGYQNFISPKIKSSLQHMTQSGILARYNILDKTMAKLRYEEKIEQEDQSKFGVKLGTKVTGAAVAGFKSGLNKDESLGALLHVLALCSIVVLVATIVLVCEKLVWYEKVRKERIRKRIELRRDAFTRIKVMGTSPLFKEFLTSD
;
A
#
# COMPACT_ATOMS: atom_id res chain seq x y z
N MET A 1 72.91 -14.45 -1.24
CA MET A 1 74.13 -13.95 -1.91
C MET A 1 74.14 -12.44 -1.73
N CYS A 2 75.15 -11.94 -1.01
CA CYS A 2 75.60 -10.54 -0.84
C CYS A 2 74.60 -9.38 -0.80
N LEU A 3 74.21 -8.96 0.40
CA LEU A 3 74.34 -7.60 0.95
C LEU A 3 73.69 -7.60 2.34
N LYS A 4 74.39 -8.26 3.26
CA LYS A 4 74.14 -8.20 4.70
C LYS A 4 75.32 -7.41 5.27
N GLN A 5 75.05 -6.57 6.27
CA GLN A 5 76.04 -6.06 7.23
C GLN A 5 76.61 -4.65 7.00
N MET A 6 75.75 -3.66 6.71
CA MET A 6 75.97 -2.26 7.07
C MET A 6 74.60 -1.58 7.12
N ASP A 7 73.92 -1.62 8.28
CA ASP A 7 72.80 -0.69 8.61
C ASP A 7 72.21 -0.86 10.02
N THR A 8 72.68 -1.83 10.81
CA THR A 8 72.19 -2.02 12.18
C THR A 8 72.61 -0.91 13.15
N HIS A 9 73.70 -0.20 12.89
CA HIS A 9 74.15 0.89 13.78
C HIS A 9 73.39 2.21 13.58
N ILE A 10 72.85 2.49 12.38
CA ILE A 10 72.05 3.70 12.14
C ILE A 10 70.65 3.55 12.76
N PHE A 11 70.06 2.36 12.68
CA PHE A 11 68.77 2.08 13.31
C PHE A 11 68.80 2.14 14.83
N ILE A 12 69.86 1.62 15.47
CA ILE A 12 69.98 1.67 16.94
C ILE A 12 70.15 3.11 17.42
N THR A 13 70.95 3.93 16.72
CA THR A 13 71.19 5.33 17.12
C THR A 13 69.96 6.20 16.90
N GLN A 14 69.21 5.99 15.81
CA GLN A 14 67.91 6.64 15.60
C GLN A 14 66.89 6.19 16.65
N TYR A 15 66.87 4.92 17.03
CA TYR A 15 65.95 4.41 18.05
C TYR A 15 66.23 5.02 19.43
N TYR A 16 67.50 5.17 19.83
CA TYR A 16 67.90 5.82 21.09
C TYR A 16 67.67 7.33 21.10
N ILE A 17 67.90 8.03 19.98
CA ILE A 17 67.59 9.46 19.85
C ILE A 17 66.07 9.66 19.90
N PHE A 18 65.28 8.79 19.25
CA PHE A 18 63.83 8.85 19.27
C PHE A 18 63.26 8.50 20.66
N THR A 19 63.80 7.50 21.36
CA THR A 19 63.40 7.20 22.74
C THR A 19 63.84 8.29 23.72
N ALA A 20 65.02 8.89 23.55
CA ALA A 20 65.48 10.00 24.39
C ALA A 20 64.67 11.28 24.15
N LEU A 21 64.34 11.62 22.90
CA LEU A 21 63.42 12.74 22.58
C LEU A 21 62.00 12.46 23.08
N CYS A 22 61.52 11.21 23.00
CA CYS A 22 60.26 10.81 23.62
C CYS A 22 60.32 10.96 25.15
N LEU A 23 61.39 10.51 25.82
CA LEU A 23 61.55 10.63 27.28
C LEU A 23 61.72 12.09 27.73
N PHE A 24 62.38 12.95 26.94
CA PHE A 24 62.54 14.38 27.25
C PHE A 24 61.23 15.15 27.05
N ASN A 25 60.45 14.83 26.00
CA ASN A 25 59.10 15.37 25.85
C ASN A 25 58.13 14.80 26.89
N LEU A 26 58.30 13.54 27.33
CA LEU A 26 57.49 12.94 28.39
C LEU A 26 57.78 13.60 29.75
N THR A 27 59.04 13.89 30.07
CA THR A 27 59.40 14.54 31.34
C THR A 27 59.06 16.02 31.35
N ALA A 28 59.13 16.73 30.22
CA ALA A 28 58.59 18.08 30.08
C ALA A 28 57.04 18.12 30.16
N ALA A 29 56.35 17.08 29.67
CA ALA A 29 54.91 16.94 29.80
C ALA A 29 54.46 16.56 31.24
N LEU A 30 55.28 15.81 31.98
CA LEU A 30 54.97 15.35 33.35
C LEU A 30 55.18 16.43 34.43
N SER A 31 55.80 17.57 34.10
CA SER A 31 55.91 18.75 34.98
C SER A 31 54.82 19.81 34.71
N HIS A 32 53.76 19.47 34.00
CA HIS A 32 52.60 20.35 33.90
C HIS A 32 51.79 20.27 35.19
N ASN A 33 52.00 21.24 36.09
CA ASN A 33 51.01 21.58 37.12
C ASN A 33 49.65 21.60 36.44
N SER A 34 48.74 20.73 36.87
CA SER A 34 47.40 20.56 36.32
C SER A 34 46.60 21.85 36.53
N ARG A 35 46.77 22.79 35.59
CA ARG A 35 46.01 24.03 35.57
C ARG A 35 44.56 23.66 35.33
N SER A 36 43.68 24.14 36.21
CA SER A 36 42.24 23.98 36.03
C SER A 36 41.82 24.57 34.69
N PHE A 37 40.85 23.93 34.04
CA PHE A 37 40.28 24.43 32.79
C PHE A 37 39.69 25.85 32.93
N LEU A 38 39.26 26.23 34.15
CA LEU A 38 38.77 27.59 34.46
C LEU A 38 39.87 28.67 34.32
N HIS A 39 41.14 28.28 34.39
CA HIS A 39 42.30 29.18 34.29
C HIS A 39 43.00 29.11 32.92
N ILE A 40 42.48 28.30 31.99
CA ILE A 40 43.00 28.28 30.62
C ILE A 40 42.44 29.52 29.92
N SER A 41 43.33 30.44 29.56
CA SER A 41 42.96 31.61 28.77
C SER A 41 42.27 31.18 27.48
N ASN A 42 41.17 31.85 27.15
CA ASN A 42 40.49 31.70 25.87
C ASN A 42 39.90 30.31 25.61
N PHE A 43 39.69 29.52 26.66
CA PHE A 43 39.09 28.19 26.55
C PHE A 43 37.67 28.22 25.92
N PHE A 44 36.96 29.35 26.06
CA PHE A 44 35.59 29.55 25.59
C PHE A 44 35.45 30.72 24.58
N ASP A 45 36.50 31.14 23.88
CA ASP A 45 36.48 32.35 23.03
C ASP A 45 35.32 32.39 22.00
N ASP A 46 35.00 31.24 21.41
CA ASP A 46 33.96 31.10 20.37
C ASP A 46 32.60 30.61 20.90
N CYS A 47 32.36 30.75 22.21
CA CYS A 47 31.17 30.23 22.87
C CYS A 47 30.20 31.35 23.30
N ASN A 48 28.99 30.96 23.69
CA ASN A 48 28.05 31.78 24.44
C ASN A 48 27.90 31.17 25.83
N LEU A 49 28.26 31.91 26.88
CA LEU A 49 28.20 31.39 28.24
C LEU A 49 26.86 31.73 28.89
N HIS A 50 26.17 30.72 29.38
CA HIS A 50 24.95 30.83 30.16
C HIS A 50 25.25 30.38 31.59
N PHE A 51 25.00 31.23 32.57
CA PHE A 51 25.14 30.87 33.97
C PHE A 51 23.75 30.73 34.56
N ILE A 52 23.36 29.51 34.92
CA ILE A 52 22.09 29.24 35.58
C ILE A 52 22.40 29.03 37.06
N GLN A 53 21.98 30.00 37.86
CA GLN A 53 22.05 29.88 39.31
C GLN A 53 20.68 29.59 39.86
N GLN A 54 20.61 28.54 40.67
CA GLN A 54 19.44 28.26 41.48
C GLN A 54 19.48 29.10 42.74
N ARG A 55 18.37 29.76 43.02
CA ARG A 55 18.16 30.50 44.26
C ARG A 55 17.38 29.59 45.21
N GLY A 56 17.98 29.28 46.34
CA GLY A 56 17.29 28.63 47.45
C GLY A 56 16.17 29.51 48.02
N PRO A 57 15.41 29.02 49.02
CA PRO A 57 14.35 29.80 49.64
C PRO A 57 14.85 31.19 50.10
N LEU A 58 13.95 32.17 50.01
CA LEU A 58 14.15 33.64 49.98
C LEU A 58 15.16 34.25 50.99
N ASN A 59 15.58 33.54 52.03
CA ASN A 59 16.39 34.04 53.13
C ASN A 59 17.87 33.61 53.09
N SER A 60 18.29 32.79 52.13
CA SER A 60 19.71 32.43 51.97
C SER A 60 20.44 33.48 51.13
N THR A 61 21.54 34.04 51.65
CA THR A 61 22.45 34.86 50.84
C THR A 61 22.96 34.01 49.67
N PRO A 62 22.81 34.46 48.41
CA PRO A 62 23.25 33.66 47.27
C PRO A 62 24.74 33.34 47.42
N PRO A 63 25.14 32.08 47.22
CA PRO A 63 26.56 31.73 47.26
C PRO A 63 27.30 32.60 46.25
N LYS A 64 28.40 33.24 46.69
CA LYS A 64 29.25 34.07 45.81
C LYS A 64 29.66 33.25 44.60
N TYR A 65 29.58 33.86 43.41
CA TYR A 65 29.90 33.25 42.12
C TYR A 65 31.41 32.99 41.93
N GLN A 66 32.02 32.20 42.79
CA GLN A 66 33.48 32.01 42.78
C GLN A 66 33.99 31.47 41.44
N TYR A 67 33.20 30.67 40.72
CA TYR A 67 33.56 30.19 39.38
C TYR A 67 33.24 31.17 38.26
N PHE A 68 32.24 32.03 38.40
CA PHE A 68 31.90 33.03 37.38
C PHE A 68 33.06 34.00 37.19
N GLU A 69 33.62 34.51 38.29
CA GLU A 69 34.77 35.42 38.25
C GLU A 69 35.97 34.75 37.60
N ALA A 70 36.23 33.48 37.94
CA ALA A 70 37.33 32.70 37.36
C ALA A 70 37.17 32.49 35.85
N VAL A 71 35.98 32.06 35.38
CA VAL A 71 35.70 31.89 33.94
C VAL A 71 35.81 33.23 33.23
N ARG A 72 35.25 34.31 33.81
CA ARG A 72 35.21 35.63 33.19
C ARG A 72 36.60 36.26 33.07
N SER A 73 37.45 36.12 34.09
CA SER A 73 38.80 36.69 34.11
C SER A 73 39.76 36.03 33.12
N HIS A 74 39.39 34.90 32.51
CA HIS A 74 40.20 34.19 31.51
C HIS A 74 39.52 34.14 30.13
N ASN A 75 38.30 34.67 29.99
CA ASN A 75 37.50 34.67 28.75
C ASN A 75 36.81 36.05 28.57
N TYR A 76 37.61 37.11 28.47
CA TYR A 76 37.14 38.51 28.50
C TYR A 76 36.20 38.87 27.35
N TYR A 77 36.38 38.27 26.18
CA TYR A 77 35.65 38.60 24.95
C TYR A 77 34.47 37.68 24.66
N THR A 78 34.28 36.63 25.46
CA THR A 78 33.16 35.69 25.29
C THR A 78 31.85 36.34 25.75
N PRO A 79 30.80 36.37 24.92
CA PRO A 79 29.47 36.79 25.31
C PRO A 79 28.93 35.93 26.46
N LEU A 80 28.28 36.58 27.43
CA LEU A 80 27.70 35.90 28.59
C LEU A 80 26.27 36.37 28.86
N THR A 81 25.44 35.45 29.32
CA THR A 81 24.10 35.70 29.85
C THR A 81 24.02 35.07 31.24
N LEU A 82 23.59 35.86 32.24
CA LEU A 82 23.36 35.38 33.60
C LEU A 82 21.85 35.21 33.81
N HIS A 83 21.44 34.01 34.20
CA HIS A 83 20.06 33.68 34.54
C HIS A 83 19.99 33.27 36.01
N GLU A 84 19.40 34.12 36.84
CA GLU A 84 19.01 33.75 38.20
C GLU A 84 17.62 33.12 38.17
N ARG A 85 17.48 31.93 38.74
CA ARG A 85 16.20 31.24 38.79
C ARG A 85 15.82 30.86 40.21
N PRO A 86 14.61 31.18 40.67
CA PRO A 86 14.08 30.51 41.84
C PRO A 86 13.95 29.02 41.52
N VAL A 87 14.39 28.16 42.43
CA VAL A 87 14.02 26.74 42.36
C VAL A 87 12.51 26.71 42.57
N LYS A 88 11.74 26.58 41.48
CA LYS A 88 10.31 26.32 41.58
C LYS A 88 10.17 24.94 42.17
N ILE A 89 9.59 24.86 43.37
CA ILE A 89 9.08 23.59 43.89
C ILE A 89 7.97 23.20 42.92
N MET A 90 8.14 22.09 42.20
CA MET A 90 7.06 21.53 41.41
C MET A 90 6.05 20.98 42.42
N ASP A 91 5.12 21.82 42.86
CA ASP A 91 3.92 21.31 43.52
C ASP A 91 3.20 20.44 42.50
N ALA A 92 2.90 19.21 42.91
CA ALA A 92 2.54 18.08 42.08
C ALA A 92 1.54 18.40 40.94
N VAL A 93 1.96 18.03 39.72
CA VAL A 93 1.16 17.49 38.60
C VAL A 93 0.29 18.44 37.75
N ASP A 94 -0.22 19.58 38.22
CA ASP A 94 -1.28 20.29 37.45
C ASP A 94 -0.88 21.53 36.63
N ASP A 95 0.38 21.99 36.64
CA ASP A 95 0.78 23.24 35.95
C ASP A 95 1.77 23.01 34.79
N PHE A 96 1.42 22.08 33.87
CA PHE A 96 2.18 21.84 32.63
C PHE A 96 2.04 22.97 31.59
N ASP A 97 1.28 24.03 31.87
CA ASP A 97 1.19 25.26 31.07
C ASP A 97 2.43 26.17 31.24
N ILE A 98 3.62 25.59 31.44
CA ILE A 98 4.88 26.32 31.35
C ILE A 98 5.09 26.67 29.88
N VAL A 99 4.60 27.85 29.48
CA VAL A 99 4.95 28.51 28.23
C VAL A 99 6.46 28.77 28.28
N TYR A 100 7.23 27.85 27.71
CA TYR A 100 8.66 28.04 27.54
C TYR A 100 8.88 29.33 26.74
N PRO A 101 9.79 30.22 27.18
CA PRO A 101 10.05 31.45 26.47
C PRO A 101 10.43 31.14 25.01
N PRO A 102 10.03 31.98 24.04
CA PRO A 102 10.32 31.77 22.64
C PRO A 102 11.82 31.54 22.46
N ARG A 103 12.17 30.47 21.73
CA ARG A 103 13.55 30.00 21.51
C ARG A 103 14.47 31.19 21.25
N VAL A 104 15.52 31.29 22.07
CA VAL A 104 16.61 32.27 21.89
C VAL A 104 17.11 32.18 20.44
N LEU A 105 17.30 33.33 19.78
CA LEU A 105 17.84 33.42 18.41
C LEU A 105 19.04 32.47 18.27
N ARG A 106 18.99 31.59 17.25
CA ARG A 106 20.08 30.65 16.95
C ARG A 106 21.38 31.42 16.77
N SER A 107 22.25 31.34 17.77
CA SER A 107 23.64 31.80 17.67
C SER A 107 24.43 30.74 16.91
N ASN A 108 25.34 31.17 16.03
CA ASN A 108 26.31 30.26 15.40
C ASN A 108 27.42 29.83 16.38
N ARG A 109 27.51 30.46 17.56
CA ARG A 109 28.46 30.12 18.62
C ARG A 109 27.96 28.96 19.46
N ILE A 110 28.88 28.16 19.98
CA ILE A 110 28.54 27.02 20.84
C ILE A 110 28.01 27.55 22.18
N GLY A 111 26.77 27.19 22.54
CA GLY A 111 26.22 27.50 23.86
C GLY A 111 26.88 26.64 24.95
N ILE A 112 27.26 27.25 26.06
CA ILE A 112 27.80 26.55 27.24
C ILE A 112 26.99 26.98 28.44
N THR A 113 26.39 26.03 29.13
CA THR A 113 25.63 26.31 30.36
C THR A 113 26.41 25.84 31.56
N PHE A 114 26.70 26.76 32.48
CA PHE A 114 27.18 26.45 33.81
C PHE A 114 26.00 26.37 34.76
N LEU A 115 25.83 25.21 35.38
CA LEU A 115 24.76 24.92 36.32
C LEU A 115 25.37 24.62 37.69
N ASN A 116 24.83 25.26 38.73
CA ASN A 116 25.09 24.88 40.10
C ASN A 116 23.87 24.16 40.65
N LEU A 117 23.92 22.83 40.73
CA LEU A 117 22.83 22.03 41.27
C LEU A 117 22.84 22.14 42.79
N ILE A 118 21.80 22.75 43.35
CA ILE A 118 21.63 22.81 44.80
C ILE A 118 20.82 21.59 45.22
N GLN A 119 21.45 20.67 45.96
CA GLN A 119 20.70 19.72 46.76
C GLN A 119 20.04 20.48 47.91
N ILE A 120 18.81 20.94 47.71
CA ILE A 120 18.00 21.51 48.77
C ILE A 120 17.47 20.34 49.59
N LYS A 121 18.19 20.01 50.66
CA LYS A 121 17.62 19.20 51.74
C LYS A 121 16.82 20.14 52.62
N ASP A 122 15.50 19.95 52.67
CA ASP A 122 14.71 20.57 53.73
C ASP A 122 15.10 19.96 55.06
N SER A 123 15.71 20.77 55.93
CA SER A 123 16.09 20.33 57.27
C SER A 123 14.90 19.93 58.12
N GLU A 124 13.69 20.41 57.79
CA GLU A 124 12.49 20.16 58.58
C GLU A 124 11.71 18.92 58.12
N ARG A 125 11.61 18.68 56.80
CA ARG A 125 10.80 17.57 56.26
C ARG A 125 11.60 16.34 55.84
N ASN A 126 12.93 16.44 55.74
CA ASN A 126 13.78 15.36 55.22
C ASN A 126 13.42 14.89 53.80
N GLU A 127 12.51 15.59 53.11
CA GLU A 127 12.09 15.33 51.75
C GLU A 127 12.92 16.19 50.78
N SER A 128 13.40 15.57 49.71
CA SER A 128 14.08 16.28 48.63
C SER A 128 13.04 16.87 47.69
N PHE A 129 12.90 18.20 47.66
CA PHE A 129 11.83 18.89 46.92
C PHE A 129 12.00 18.93 45.40
N ALA A 130 13.18 18.59 44.88
CA ALA A 130 13.42 18.50 43.45
C ALA A 130 14.59 17.55 43.20
N PHE A 131 14.41 16.59 42.29
CA PHE A 131 15.49 15.70 41.92
C PHE A 131 16.55 16.50 41.14
N PRO A 132 17.84 16.42 41.50
CA PRO A 132 18.89 17.19 40.82
C PRO A 132 18.95 16.97 39.30
N HIS A 133 18.57 15.78 38.81
CA HIS A 133 18.47 15.54 37.38
C HIS A 133 17.35 16.37 36.73
N GLU A 134 16.15 16.50 37.30
CA GLU A 134 15.07 17.31 36.70
C GLU A 134 15.49 18.77 36.50
N GLN A 135 16.20 19.30 37.48
CA GLN A 135 16.79 20.63 37.41
C GLN A 135 17.79 20.76 36.25
N LEU A 136 18.64 19.74 36.06
CA LEU A 136 19.56 19.65 34.94
C LEU A 136 18.82 19.56 33.60
N LEU A 137 17.80 18.70 33.49
CA LEU A 137 16.99 18.55 32.28
C LEU A 137 16.29 19.85 31.91
N ASN A 138 15.66 20.53 32.88
CA ASN A 138 14.98 21.80 32.68
C ASN A 138 15.95 22.92 32.24
N ALA A 139 17.13 22.98 32.87
CA ALA A 139 18.18 23.91 32.49
C ALA A 139 18.63 23.69 31.03
N ILE A 140 18.89 22.43 30.68
CA ILE A 140 19.36 22.03 29.36
C ILE A 140 18.30 22.24 28.28
N ARG A 141 17.03 21.91 28.53
CA ARG A 141 15.92 22.11 27.59
C ARG A 141 15.75 23.58 27.22
N GLU A 142 15.95 24.47 28.19
CA GLU A 142 15.79 25.89 27.96
C GLU A 142 16.96 26.52 27.22
N THR A 143 18.20 26.24 27.63
CA THR A 143 19.37 26.87 27.02
C THR A 143 19.87 26.12 25.79
N SER A 144 19.43 24.88 25.58
CA SER A 144 19.86 23.97 24.51
C SER A 144 21.38 24.03 24.25
N PRO A 145 22.24 23.90 25.28
CA PRO A 145 23.66 24.18 25.13
C PRO A 145 24.39 23.06 24.39
N GLY A 146 25.55 23.36 23.79
CA GLY A 146 26.48 22.33 23.35
C GLY A 146 27.18 21.62 24.50
N TYR A 147 27.44 22.33 25.61
CA TYR A 147 28.03 21.77 26.83
C TYR A 147 27.26 22.21 28.07
N ALA A 148 27.01 21.27 28.99
CA ALA A 148 26.47 21.53 30.31
C ALA A 148 27.55 21.24 31.36
N PHE A 149 28.14 22.29 31.92
CA PHE A 149 29.11 22.21 33.02
C PHE A 149 28.37 22.29 34.34
N VAL A 150 28.33 21.18 35.06
CA VAL A 150 27.56 21.05 36.29
C VAL A 150 28.51 20.97 37.48
N THR A 151 28.37 21.93 38.39
CA THR A 151 29.09 21.90 39.66
C THR A 151 28.44 20.90 40.60
N VAL A 152 29.22 19.92 41.08
CA VAL A 152 28.78 18.96 42.12
C VAL A 152 29.94 18.64 43.06
N LYS A 153 29.62 18.19 44.28
CA LYS A 153 30.61 17.61 45.19
C LYS A 153 30.87 16.17 44.77
N PHE A 154 32.13 15.77 44.70
CA PHE A 154 32.49 14.41 44.28
C PHE A 154 32.42 13.42 45.45
N PRO A 155 32.06 12.14 45.20
CA PRO A 155 31.78 11.51 43.90
C PRO A 155 30.46 11.95 43.25
N VAL A 156 30.40 11.92 41.92
CA VAL A 156 29.15 12.17 41.18
C VAL A 156 28.29 10.92 41.31
N VAL A 157 27.12 11.07 41.93
CA VAL A 157 26.13 9.99 42.03
C VAL A 157 25.22 10.00 40.80
N TRP A 158 24.72 8.83 40.41
CA TRP A 158 23.96 8.66 39.17
C TRP A 158 22.64 9.46 39.13
N GLU A 159 22.03 9.74 40.29
CA GLU A 159 20.77 10.51 40.43
C GLU A 159 20.88 11.95 39.91
N PHE A 160 22.10 12.47 39.70
CA PHE A 160 22.34 13.79 39.09
C PHE A 160 22.08 13.82 37.59
N TYR A 161 22.16 12.68 36.92
CA TYR A 161 21.98 12.54 35.48
C TYR A 161 21.12 11.34 35.11
N GLU A 162 20.38 10.82 36.09
CA GLU A 162 19.27 9.91 35.86
C GLU A 162 18.33 10.55 34.82
N SER A 163 17.85 9.73 33.88
CA SER A 163 16.98 10.20 32.80
C SER A 163 17.59 11.25 31.86
N TYR A 164 18.92 11.43 31.83
CA TYR A 164 19.57 12.33 30.85
C TYR A 164 19.23 12.00 29.40
N TRP A 165 18.96 10.72 29.10
CA TRP A 165 18.49 10.27 27.80
C TRP A 165 17.13 10.90 27.37
N THR A 166 16.33 11.42 28.33
CA THR A 166 15.08 12.17 28.10
C THR A 166 15.27 13.69 27.97
N ALA A 167 16.49 14.20 28.19
CA ALA A 167 16.77 15.64 28.25
C ALA A 167 16.39 16.38 26.96
N SER A 168 16.17 15.66 25.86
CA SER A 168 15.80 16.24 24.57
C SER A 168 16.81 17.31 24.13
N SER A 169 18.10 17.08 24.45
CA SER A 169 19.21 17.94 24.08
C SER A 169 20.47 17.15 23.72
N PRO A 170 21.25 17.59 22.71
CA PRO A 170 22.54 17.00 22.35
C PRO A 170 23.71 17.46 23.26
N SER A 171 23.43 18.11 24.39
CA SER A 171 24.46 18.66 25.27
C SER A 171 25.44 17.59 25.74
N ILE A 172 26.73 17.97 25.82
CA ILE A 172 27.77 17.17 26.48
C ILE A 172 27.78 17.53 27.95
N LEU A 173 27.56 16.53 28.82
CA LEU A 173 27.49 16.70 30.26
C LEU A 173 28.89 16.59 30.88
N VAL A 174 29.27 17.60 31.66
CA VAL A 174 30.59 17.71 32.28
C VAL A 174 30.43 18.08 33.75
N PHE A 175 30.78 17.17 34.65
CA PHE A 175 30.77 17.44 36.09
C PHE A 175 32.13 17.94 36.56
N TYR A 176 32.15 18.93 37.44
CA TYR A 176 33.39 19.43 38.05
C TYR A 176 33.16 19.85 39.51
N ASP A 177 34.23 19.79 40.31
CA ASP A 177 34.22 20.21 41.72
C ASP A 177 34.85 21.61 41.85
N LEU A 178 34.15 22.55 42.48
CA LEU A 178 34.69 23.89 42.76
C LEU A 178 35.92 23.87 43.67
N SER A 179 36.00 22.87 44.56
CA SER A 179 37.11 22.71 45.49
C SER A 179 38.37 22.24 44.77
N ASN A 180 38.21 21.57 43.61
CA ASN A 180 39.30 21.09 42.78
C ASN A 180 38.88 21.17 41.30
N PRO A 181 38.90 22.37 40.69
CA PRO A 181 38.37 22.58 39.36
C PRO A 181 39.30 22.04 38.26
N SER A 182 40.41 21.40 38.62
CA SER A 182 41.22 20.59 37.69
C SER A 182 40.65 19.17 37.53
N ARG A 183 39.74 18.75 38.41
CA ARG A 183 39.10 17.44 38.40
C ARG A 183 37.77 17.53 37.67
N ILE A 184 37.68 16.86 36.53
CA ILE A 184 36.47 16.82 35.70
C ILE A 184 36.05 15.36 35.52
N ILE A 185 34.74 15.12 35.62
CA ILE A 185 34.13 13.82 35.37
C ILE A 185 33.17 13.95 34.20
N ILE A 186 33.34 13.09 33.21
CA ILE A 186 32.36 12.87 32.15
C ILE A 186 31.58 11.61 32.52
N PRO A 187 30.26 11.70 32.75
CA PRO A 187 29.46 10.55 33.11
C PRO A 187 29.31 9.62 31.90
N CYS A 188 29.21 8.32 32.18
CA CYS A 188 28.77 7.36 31.18
C CYS A 188 27.25 7.23 31.27
N ILE A 189 26.53 7.79 30.29
CA ILE A 189 25.06 7.81 30.25
C ILE A 189 24.48 6.40 30.07
N ALA A 190 25.21 5.52 29.38
CA ALA A 190 24.78 4.15 29.10
C ALA A 190 25.17 3.13 30.18
N CYS A 191 26.18 3.44 31.01
CA CYS A 191 26.75 2.48 31.94
C CYS A 191 25.81 2.22 33.12
N ARG A 192 25.71 0.96 33.54
CA ARG A 192 24.90 0.54 34.70
C ARG A 192 25.57 0.81 36.05
N SER A 193 26.87 1.08 36.06
CA SER A 193 27.65 1.32 37.27
C SER A 193 28.29 2.71 37.28
N GLU A 194 28.38 3.29 38.47
CA GLU A 194 29.10 4.56 38.71
C GLU A 194 30.60 4.47 38.33
N GLU A 195 31.14 3.24 38.29
CA GLU A 195 32.51 2.93 37.88
C GLU A 195 32.79 3.26 36.41
N GLY A 196 31.76 3.47 35.59
CA GLY A 196 31.90 3.85 34.17
C GLY A 196 32.27 5.32 33.94
N SER A 197 32.26 6.17 34.98
CA SER A 197 32.60 7.58 34.85
C SER A 197 34.10 7.80 34.69
N TRP A 198 34.51 8.68 33.78
CA TRP A 198 35.93 8.92 33.52
C TRP A 198 36.40 10.22 34.16
N GLU A 199 37.34 10.10 35.09
CA GLU A 199 38.02 11.24 35.71
C GLU A 199 39.25 11.63 34.88
N THR A 200 39.30 12.89 34.44
CA THR A 200 40.50 13.46 33.83
C THR A 200 40.96 14.71 34.58
N LYS A 201 42.28 14.84 34.72
CA LYS A 201 42.95 16.00 35.32
C LYS A 201 43.51 16.97 34.26
N HIS A 202 43.40 16.61 32.99
CA HIS A 202 44.04 17.33 31.88
C HIS A 202 43.07 17.49 30.72
N ILE A 203 42.36 18.62 30.70
CA ILE A 203 41.56 19.05 29.55
C ILE A 203 42.18 20.36 29.06
N SER A 204 42.73 20.33 27.84
CA SER A 204 43.37 21.49 27.23
C SER A 204 42.43 22.30 26.34
N SER A 205 41.31 21.70 25.89
CA SER A 205 40.38 22.32 24.94
C SER A 205 38.99 21.65 24.96
N LEU A 206 37.96 22.34 24.45
CA LEU A 206 36.63 21.76 24.22
C LEU A 206 36.64 20.53 23.28
N PRO A 207 37.40 20.52 22.15
CA PRO A 207 37.57 19.31 21.35
C PRO A 207 38.09 18.09 22.12
N SER A 208 38.94 18.30 23.14
CA SER A 208 39.38 17.22 24.01
C SER A 208 38.20 16.64 24.81
N ILE A 209 37.29 17.48 25.30
CA ILE A 209 36.05 17.02 25.95
C ILE A 209 35.19 16.21 24.98
N ASN A 210 35.04 16.65 23.72
CA ASN A 210 34.29 15.89 22.70
C ASN A 210 34.87 14.51 22.46
N TYR A 211 36.19 14.43 22.30
CA TYR A 211 36.86 13.16 22.09
C TYR A 211 36.61 12.18 23.25
N LEU A 212 36.65 12.70 24.49
CA LEU A 212 36.38 11.89 25.68
C LEU A 212 34.91 11.49 25.79
N TRP A 213 33.99 12.43 25.56
CA TRP A 213 32.56 12.14 25.48
C TRP A 213 32.27 11.06 24.44
N ASP A 214 32.85 11.16 23.26
CA ASP A 214 32.69 10.18 22.21
C ASP A 214 33.25 8.81 22.62
N ALA A 215 34.44 8.78 23.21
CA ALA A 215 35.07 7.54 23.67
C ALA A 215 34.24 6.84 24.77
N ILE A 216 33.63 7.62 25.67
CA ILE A 216 32.84 7.10 26.79
C ILE A 216 31.43 6.72 26.33
N ASN A 217 30.72 7.63 25.66
CA ASN A 217 29.27 7.50 25.46
C ASN A 217 28.85 7.03 24.06
N THR A 218 29.74 7.08 23.06
CA THR A 218 29.34 6.81 21.68
C THR A 218 30.03 5.62 21.05
N LYS A 219 31.21 5.22 21.55
CA LYS A 219 31.89 4.02 21.11
C LYS A 219 31.10 2.79 21.59
N ASP A 220 30.50 2.07 20.65
CA ASP A 220 29.65 0.89 20.87
C ASP A 220 28.48 1.11 21.86
N LEU A 221 28.12 2.38 22.10
CA LEU A 221 27.13 2.82 23.09
C LEU A 221 27.32 2.23 24.50
N GLN A 222 28.49 1.64 24.82
CA GLN A 222 28.75 0.89 26.05
C GLN A 222 27.66 -0.13 26.39
N GLU A 223 27.19 -0.89 25.39
CA GLU A 223 26.07 -1.84 25.54
C GLU A 223 24.71 -1.16 25.81
N GLY A 224 24.67 0.17 25.74
CA GLY A 224 23.45 0.96 25.84
C GLY A 224 22.45 0.58 24.76
N CYS A 225 21.18 0.55 25.14
CA CYS A 225 20.09 0.17 24.27
C CYS A 225 19.32 1.41 23.80
N MET A 226 18.93 1.41 22.53
CA MET A 226 18.00 2.39 21.98
C MET A 226 16.61 1.77 21.93
N LEU A 227 15.65 2.36 22.63
CA LEU A 227 14.29 1.88 22.59
C LEU A 227 13.68 2.25 21.23
N THR A 228 13.21 1.24 20.48
CA THR A 228 12.49 1.46 19.23
C THR A 228 11.03 1.10 19.39
N PHE A 229 10.13 2.07 19.34
CA PHE A 229 8.69 1.80 19.27
C PHE A 229 8.27 1.74 17.81
N GLY A 230 7.91 0.55 17.33
CA GLY A 230 7.41 0.36 15.97
C GLY A 230 5.97 -0.13 15.94
N ARG A 231 5.33 -0.06 14.76
CA ARG A 231 3.98 -0.61 14.47
C ARG A 231 3.85 -2.14 14.62
N ARG A 232 4.90 -2.86 15.02
CA ARG A 232 4.80 -4.31 15.25
C ARG A 232 4.38 -4.54 16.69
N ASN A 233 3.63 -5.62 16.93
CA ASN A 233 3.22 -6.01 18.27
C ASN A 233 4.47 -5.98 19.17
N PRO A 234 4.53 -5.08 20.16
CA PRO A 234 5.78 -4.83 20.88
C PRO A 234 6.23 -6.03 21.72
N ARG A 235 5.37 -7.06 21.87
CA ARG A 235 5.73 -8.37 22.40
C ARG A 235 6.71 -9.15 21.51
N GLU A 236 6.80 -8.86 20.21
CA GLU A 236 7.68 -9.57 19.26
C GLU A 236 9.07 -8.94 19.12
N ILE A 237 9.25 -7.69 19.58
CA ILE A 237 10.51 -6.95 19.46
C ILE A 237 10.95 -6.55 20.87
N CYS A 238 11.81 -7.37 21.46
CA CYS A 238 12.52 -7.11 22.71
C CYS A 238 11.67 -6.55 23.86
N GLY A 239 10.70 -7.34 24.36
CA GLY A 239 10.02 -7.12 25.64
C GLY A 239 9.22 -5.83 25.72
N PHE A 240 7.90 -5.90 25.90
CA PHE A 240 7.19 -4.75 26.41
C PHE A 240 7.73 -4.49 27.81
N ILE A 241 8.31 -3.32 28.01
CA ILE A 241 8.77 -2.88 29.32
C ILE A 241 7.73 -1.88 29.76
N ASP A 242 6.96 -2.22 30.78
CA ASP A 242 6.09 -1.26 31.44
C ASP A 242 6.95 -0.05 31.85
N ASP A 243 6.43 1.17 31.76
CA ASP A 243 7.23 2.40 31.97
C ASP A 243 7.97 2.39 33.34
N ASP A 244 7.49 1.60 34.30
CA ASP A 244 8.09 1.40 35.62
C ASP A 244 9.35 0.51 35.64
N ASP A 245 9.60 -0.29 34.59
CA ASP A 245 10.68 -1.28 34.51
C ASP A 245 11.74 -0.93 33.45
N MET A 246 11.87 0.35 33.08
CA MET A 246 12.77 0.77 32.00
C MET A 246 14.20 0.24 32.22
N PRO A 247 14.78 -0.51 31.26
CA PRO A 247 15.97 -1.28 31.54
C PRO A 247 17.14 -0.31 31.71
N ALA A 248 17.95 -0.53 32.74
CA ALA A 248 19.17 0.26 32.92
C ALA A 248 20.04 0.21 31.64
N GLY A 249 20.46 1.38 31.17
CA GLY A 249 21.27 1.55 29.95
C GLY A 249 20.50 2.03 28.72
N VAL A 250 19.26 2.50 28.84
CA VAL A 250 18.59 3.18 27.73
C VAL A 250 19.23 4.53 27.46
N VAL A 251 19.71 4.72 26.22
CA VAL A 251 20.39 5.94 25.79
C VAL A 251 19.51 6.86 24.94
N GLY A 252 18.33 6.39 24.55
CA GLY A 252 17.37 7.14 23.76
C GLY A 252 16.17 6.31 23.33
N ARG A 253 15.17 7.01 22.77
CA ARG A 253 13.96 6.43 22.21
C ARG A 253 13.72 6.96 20.80
N ILE A 254 13.41 6.06 19.88
CA ILE A 254 12.97 6.35 18.52
C ILE A 254 11.63 5.67 18.28
N ASP A 255 10.64 6.46 17.91
CA ASP A 255 9.35 6.00 17.41
C ASP A 255 9.42 5.88 15.87
N LEU A 256 9.09 4.70 15.35
CA LEU A 256 9.15 4.34 13.94
C LEU A 256 7.75 4.35 13.34
N GLY A 257 7.54 5.22 12.35
CA GLY A 257 6.32 5.25 11.55
C GLY A 257 5.09 5.78 12.29
N THR A 258 5.31 6.74 13.20
CA THR A 258 4.27 7.52 13.87
C THR A 258 3.54 8.36 12.83
N ILE A 259 2.21 8.40 12.88
CA ILE A 259 1.42 9.22 11.95
C ILE A 259 1.51 10.68 12.41
N LEU A 260 1.81 11.57 11.48
CA LEU A 260 1.91 13.00 11.77
C LEU A 260 0.51 13.62 11.85
N GLU A 261 -0.07 13.57 13.04
CA GLU A 261 -1.32 14.26 13.38
C GLU A 261 -1.05 15.68 13.90
N VAL A 262 -2.08 16.55 13.91
CA VAL A 262 -1.93 17.96 14.34
C VAL A 262 -1.42 18.06 15.77
N ASP A 263 -1.88 17.20 16.66
CA ASP A 263 -1.45 17.18 18.06
C ASP A 263 -0.04 16.61 18.20
N PHE A 264 0.35 15.65 17.37
CA PHE A 264 1.73 15.15 17.35
C PHE A 264 2.73 16.23 16.92
N VAL A 265 2.35 17.17 16.05
CA VAL A 265 3.22 18.33 15.73
C VAL A 265 3.48 19.19 16.97
N LYS A 266 2.49 19.36 17.85
CA LYS A 266 2.67 20.08 19.12
C LYS A 266 3.62 19.32 20.03
N GLU A 267 3.49 18.00 20.10
CA GLU A 267 4.40 17.12 20.85
C GLU A 267 5.84 17.21 20.30
N ILE A 268 6.04 17.19 18.98
CA ILE A 268 7.37 17.37 18.36
C ILE A 268 8.01 18.68 18.81
N ILE A 269 7.23 19.77 18.85
CA ILE A 269 7.73 21.09 19.27
C ILE A 269 7.99 21.11 20.77
N PHE A 270 7.09 20.54 21.57
CA PHE A 270 7.14 20.55 23.03
C PHE A 270 8.27 19.67 23.58
N PHE A 271 8.40 18.45 23.08
CA PHE A 271 9.42 17.48 23.49
C PHE A 271 10.72 17.59 22.68
N ASN A 272 10.84 18.57 21.77
CA ASN A 272 11.98 18.72 20.86
C ASN A 272 12.34 17.39 20.17
N TYR A 273 11.34 16.71 19.59
CA TYR A 273 11.62 15.50 18.82
C TYR A 273 12.44 15.85 17.57
N GLU A 274 13.48 15.05 17.32
CA GLU A 274 14.19 15.09 16.05
C GLU A 274 13.48 14.15 15.07
N ILE A 275 13.13 14.70 13.90
CA ILE A 275 12.59 13.93 12.79
C ILE A 275 13.77 13.39 11.98
N TYR A 276 13.91 12.06 11.96
CA TYR A 276 14.97 11.36 11.23
C TYR A 276 14.57 11.02 9.81
N ASP A 277 13.30 10.66 9.60
CA ASP A 277 12.76 10.27 8.30
C ASP A 277 11.27 10.62 8.20
N VAL A 278 10.83 10.91 6.98
CA VAL A 278 9.44 11.21 6.66
C VAL A 278 9.04 10.38 5.44
N GLU A 279 8.21 9.37 5.65
CA GLU A 279 7.56 8.62 4.60
C GLU A 279 6.20 9.26 4.27
N LEU A 280 5.81 9.24 3.00
CA LEU A 280 4.46 9.60 2.54
C LEU A 280 3.75 8.39 1.95
N PRO A 281 3.46 7.35 2.77
CA PRO A 281 2.72 6.19 2.32
C PRO A 281 1.33 6.57 1.79
N GLY A 282 0.95 5.91 0.69
CA GLY A 282 -0.40 5.99 0.12
C GLY A 282 -1.28 4.83 0.56
N PHE A 283 -2.58 5.04 0.45
CA PHE A 283 -3.57 3.98 0.34
C PHE A 283 -3.89 3.77 -1.12
N ASP A 284 -3.86 2.50 -1.52
CA ASP A 284 -4.35 2.04 -2.80
C ASP A 284 -5.51 1.07 -2.56
N PHE A 285 -6.16 0.64 -3.63
CA PHE A 285 -7.17 -0.41 -3.54
C PHE A 285 -6.99 -1.48 -4.61
N VAL A 286 -7.45 -2.68 -4.27
CA VAL A 286 -7.63 -3.79 -5.21
C VAL A 286 -9.08 -4.23 -5.20
N VAL A 287 -9.59 -4.56 -6.39
CA VAL A 287 -10.93 -5.11 -6.52
C VAL A 287 -10.83 -6.63 -6.62
N ILE A 288 -11.51 -7.31 -5.70
CA ILE A 288 -11.60 -8.76 -5.64
C ILE A 288 -12.90 -9.18 -6.28
N THR A 289 -12.80 -9.99 -7.34
CA THR A 289 -13.96 -10.40 -8.11
C THR A 289 -13.86 -11.85 -8.55
N GLN A 290 -14.95 -12.39 -9.07
CA GLN A 290 -14.99 -13.72 -9.64
C GLN A 290 -14.17 -13.73 -10.93
N PHE A 291 -13.56 -14.88 -11.26
CA PHE A 291 -12.97 -15.02 -12.58
C PHE A 291 -14.04 -14.82 -13.65
N PRO A 292 -13.69 -14.13 -14.76
CA PRO A 292 -14.63 -13.92 -15.84
C PRO A 292 -15.11 -15.27 -16.35
N ARG A 293 -16.43 -15.45 -16.33
CA ARG A 293 -17.07 -16.62 -16.93
C ARG A 293 -17.08 -16.41 -18.43
N ALA A 294 -16.89 -17.48 -19.20
CA ALA A 294 -17.16 -17.43 -20.63
C ALA A 294 -18.58 -16.89 -20.83
N VAL A 295 -18.73 -15.93 -21.74
CA VAL A 295 -20.05 -15.35 -22.06
C VAL A 295 -20.84 -16.41 -22.81
N ASN A 296 -21.45 -17.33 -22.07
CA ASN A 296 -22.29 -18.38 -22.60
C ASN A 296 -23.66 -17.77 -22.94
N SER A 297 -23.71 -16.98 -24.01
CA SER A 297 -24.95 -16.45 -24.58
C SER A 297 -25.09 -16.88 -26.03
N ILE A 298 -26.32 -17.13 -26.47
CA ILE A 298 -26.65 -17.38 -27.89
C ILE A 298 -26.17 -16.21 -28.76
N LEU A 299 -26.17 -14.99 -28.22
CA LEU A 299 -25.66 -13.80 -28.90
C LEU A 299 -24.14 -13.82 -29.09
N GLY A 300 -23.40 -14.65 -28.35
CA GLY A 300 -21.96 -14.85 -28.50
C GLY A 300 -21.56 -15.32 -29.91
N VAL A 301 -22.46 -15.98 -30.63
CA VAL A 301 -22.23 -16.37 -32.03
C VAL A 301 -22.15 -15.14 -32.95
N PHE A 302 -22.81 -14.04 -32.58
CA PHE A 302 -22.86 -12.82 -33.38
C PHE A 302 -21.87 -11.73 -32.93
N THR A 303 -21.15 -11.90 -31.80
CA THR A 303 -20.14 -10.94 -31.33
C THR A 303 -18.92 -10.74 -32.23
N PRO A 304 -18.47 -11.72 -33.05
CA PRO A 304 -17.25 -11.56 -33.84
C PRO A 304 -17.29 -10.38 -34.82
N PHE A 305 -18.49 -10.00 -35.25
CA PHE A 305 -18.71 -8.85 -36.10
C PHE A 305 -19.65 -7.85 -35.43
N ASN A 306 -19.35 -6.57 -35.60
CA ASN A 306 -20.27 -5.53 -35.17
C ASN A 306 -21.56 -5.57 -36.02
N ALA A 307 -22.63 -4.94 -35.51
CA ALA A 307 -23.90 -4.89 -36.21
C ALA A 307 -23.78 -4.30 -37.63
N ALA A 308 -22.90 -3.32 -37.83
CA ALA A 308 -22.70 -2.68 -39.14
C ALA A 308 -22.18 -3.66 -40.20
N ILE A 309 -21.25 -4.56 -39.84
CA ILE A 309 -20.73 -5.60 -40.73
C ILE A 309 -21.84 -6.60 -41.06
N TRP A 310 -22.62 -7.05 -40.07
CA TRP A 310 -23.76 -7.93 -40.32
C TRP A 310 -24.78 -7.33 -41.28
N TRP A 311 -25.14 -6.05 -41.09
CA TRP A 311 -26.03 -5.34 -41.99
C TRP A 311 -25.43 -5.16 -43.39
N SER A 312 -24.12 -4.93 -43.49
CA SER A 312 -23.40 -4.84 -44.76
C SER A 312 -23.40 -6.16 -45.51
N ILE A 313 -23.18 -7.28 -44.83
CA ILE A 313 -23.26 -8.63 -45.39
C ILE A 313 -24.68 -8.89 -45.91
N LEU A 314 -25.70 -8.65 -45.09
CA LEU A 314 -27.10 -8.83 -45.46
C LEU A 314 -27.48 -7.99 -46.70
N THR A 315 -27.09 -6.72 -46.69
CA THR A 315 -27.34 -5.79 -47.81
C THR A 315 -26.62 -6.25 -49.07
N SER A 316 -25.38 -6.73 -48.95
CA SER A 316 -24.60 -7.26 -50.07
C SER A 316 -25.25 -8.51 -50.67
N CYS A 317 -25.78 -9.42 -49.83
CA CYS A 317 -26.54 -10.57 -50.30
C CYS A 317 -27.75 -10.13 -51.13
N VAL A 318 -28.55 -9.17 -50.63
CA VAL A 318 -29.72 -8.64 -51.35
C VAL A 318 -29.31 -8.00 -52.69
N CYS A 319 -28.28 -7.15 -52.68
CA CYS A 319 -27.80 -6.48 -53.89
C CYS A 319 -27.35 -7.47 -54.96
N ILE A 320 -26.61 -8.51 -54.60
CA ILE A 320 -26.15 -9.54 -55.55
C ILE A 320 -27.33 -10.34 -56.10
N SER A 321 -28.30 -10.71 -55.26
CA SER A 321 -29.52 -11.39 -55.71
C SER A 321 -30.35 -10.56 -56.69
N ILE A 322 -30.36 -9.23 -56.52
CA ILE A 322 -31.02 -8.31 -57.46
C ILE A 322 -30.23 -8.25 -58.78
N ILE A 323 -28.90 -8.13 -58.73
CA ILE A 323 -28.06 -8.08 -59.94
C ILE A 323 -28.21 -9.36 -60.77
N LEU A 324 -28.26 -10.53 -60.12
CA LEU A 324 -28.37 -11.83 -60.79
C LEU A 324 -29.68 -12.00 -61.58
N GLN A 325 -30.76 -11.29 -61.20
CA GLN A 325 -32.04 -11.35 -61.91
C GLN A 325 -31.99 -10.65 -63.27
N PHE A 326 -31.18 -9.61 -63.42
CA PHE A 326 -31.09 -8.83 -64.65
C PHE A 326 -30.19 -9.46 -65.71
N GLU A 327 -29.55 -10.59 -65.44
CA GLU A 327 -28.56 -11.19 -66.34
C GLU A 327 -29.14 -12.20 -67.35
N ASP A 328 -30.42 -12.55 -67.25
CA ASP A 328 -31.06 -13.47 -68.20
C ASP A 328 -31.45 -12.75 -69.50
N ILE A 329 -30.50 -12.70 -70.44
CA ILE A 329 -30.69 -12.16 -71.79
C ILE A 329 -31.74 -13.03 -72.50
N GLY A 330 -32.98 -12.53 -72.60
CA GLY A 330 -34.07 -13.16 -73.36
C GLY A 330 -35.37 -13.40 -72.59
N GLN A 331 -35.43 -13.13 -71.29
CA GLN A 331 -36.71 -13.09 -70.56
C GLN A 331 -37.27 -11.66 -70.47
N PRO A 332 -38.60 -11.49 -70.50
CA PRO A 332 -39.22 -10.18 -70.29
C PRO A 332 -38.82 -9.62 -68.92
N ASN A 333 -38.55 -8.31 -68.84
CA ASN A 333 -38.06 -7.56 -67.66
C ASN A 333 -39.00 -7.55 -66.44
N ASN A 334 -39.86 -8.55 -66.27
CA ASN A 334 -40.76 -8.64 -65.14
C ASN A 334 -40.00 -9.22 -63.95
N PHE A 335 -39.97 -8.46 -62.85
CA PHE A 335 -39.42 -8.90 -61.58
C PHE A 335 -40.19 -10.14 -61.07
N ASP A 336 -39.53 -11.29 -61.05
CA ASP A 336 -40.09 -12.52 -60.50
C ASP A 336 -39.59 -12.70 -59.05
N VAL A 337 -40.49 -12.46 -58.10
CA VAL A 337 -40.24 -12.57 -56.67
C VAL A 337 -39.75 -13.97 -56.29
N LEU A 338 -40.30 -15.03 -56.89
CA LEU A 338 -39.91 -16.41 -56.57
C LEU A 338 -38.47 -16.69 -57.04
N ARG A 339 -38.12 -16.16 -58.21
CA ARG A 339 -36.76 -16.21 -58.72
C ARG A 339 -35.79 -15.44 -57.83
N SER A 340 -36.17 -14.23 -57.39
CA SER A 340 -35.39 -13.43 -56.44
C SER A 340 -35.11 -14.17 -55.12
N ILE A 341 -36.12 -14.86 -54.58
CA ILE A 341 -35.97 -15.63 -53.34
C ILE A 341 -35.01 -16.80 -53.58
N LYS A 342 -35.15 -17.52 -54.70
CA LYS A 342 -34.24 -18.62 -55.06
C LYS A 342 -32.79 -18.13 -55.18
N ASP A 343 -32.57 -17.02 -55.86
CA ASP A 343 -31.24 -16.43 -56.03
C ASP A 343 -30.67 -15.94 -54.69
N TYR A 344 -31.51 -15.36 -53.81
CA TYR A 344 -31.12 -14.99 -52.45
C TYR A 344 -30.72 -16.18 -51.58
N VAL A 345 -31.50 -17.26 -51.60
CA VAL A 345 -31.15 -18.51 -50.89
C VAL A 345 -29.84 -19.08 -51.42
N THR A 346 -29.61 -19.03 -52.74
CA THR A 346 -28.36 -19.49 -53.35
C THR A 346 -27.17 -18.63 -52.90
N VAL A 347 -27.30 -17.30 -52.92
CA VAL A 347 -26.26 -16.37 -52.46
C VAL A 347 -25.93 -16.58 -50.98
N GLN A 348 -26.96 -16.76 -50.14
CA GLN A 348 -26.80 -17.08 -48.72
C GLN A 348 -26.15 -18.44 -48.49
N SER A 349 -26.53 -19.48 -49.24
CA SER A 349 -25.88 -20.80 -49.11
C SER A 349 -24.39 -20.75 -49.40
N LEU A 350 -23.97 -19.91 -50.38
CA LEU A 350 -22.56 -19.73 -50.69
C LEU A 350 -21.83 -18.96 -49.58
N LEU A 351 -22.49 -17.96 -48.98
CA LEU A 351 -21.97 -17.25 -47.81
C LEU A 351 -21.66 -18.24 -46.68
N PHE A 352 -22.57 -19.16 -46.38
CA PHE A 352 -22.37 -20.18 -45.34
C PHE A 352 -21.46 -21.36 -45.76
N GLY A 353 -20.73 -21.26 -46.87
CA GLY A 353 -19.81 -22.31 -47.33
C GLY A 353 -20.51 -23.59 -47.78
N GLN A 354 -21.84 -23.59 -47.91
CA GLN A 354 -22.57 -24.75 -48.40
C GLN A 354 -22.38 -24.86 -49.89
N SER A 355 -21.64 -25.89 -50.31
CA SER A 355 -21.37 -26.15 -51.71
C SER A 355 -22.63 -26.71 -52.40
N LEU A 356 -23.56 -25.83 -52.79
CA LEU A 356 -24.46 -26.06 -53.93
C LEU A 356 -23.68 -26.02 -55.27
N ALA A 357 -22.39 -26.33 -55.22
CA ALA A 357 -21.41 -26.13 -56.27
C ALA A 357 -21.87 -26.78 -57.57
N ASP A 358 -22.44 -27.98 -57.53
CA ASP A 358 -22.84 -28.70 -58.73
C ASP A 358 -24.04 -28.07 -59.46
N GLU A 359 -25.02 -27.53 -58.73
CA GLU A 359 -26.19 -26.89 -59.34
C GLU A 359 -25.87 -25.46 -59.78
N VAL A 360 -25.07 -24.73 -58.97
CA VAL A 360 -24.60 -23.39 -59.31
C VAL A 360 -23.64 -23.42 -60.51
N LEU A 361 -22.66 -24.34 -60.57
CA LEU A 361 -21.77 -24.46 -61.73
C LEU A 361 -22.54 -24.78 -63.01
N LYS A 362 -23.55 -25.66 -62.93
CA LYS A 362 -24.41 -26.00 -64.07
C LYS A 362 -25.19 -24.79 -64.56
N ASN A 363 -25.75 -23.98 -63.66
CA ASN A 363 -26.51 -22.78 -63.99
C ASN A 363 -25.63 -21.63 -64.49
N VAL A 364 -24.37 -21.55 -64.05
CA VAL A 364 -23.39 -20.50 -64.41
C VAL A 364 -22.64 -20.82 -65.72
N LYS A 365 -22.75 -22.06 -66.24
CA LYS A 365 -21.99 -22.47 -67.42
C LYS A 365 -22.32 -21.66 -68.69
N HIS A 366 -23.50 -21.05 -68.79
CA HIS A 366 -23.93 -20.32 -69.99
C HIS A 366 -23.89 -18.78 -69.87
N LYS A 367 -23.51 -18.22 -68.72
CA LYS A 367 -23.57 -16.77 -68.45
C LYS A 367 -22.17 -16.15 -68.38
N ARG A 368 -21.96 -15.04 -69.10
CA ARG A 368 -20.64 -14.41 -69.29
C ARG A 368 -20.30 -13.42 -68.18
N ILE A 369 -21.29 -12.74 -67.59
CA ILE A 369 -21.12 -11.71 -66.56
C ILE A 369 -21.22 -12.31 -65.14
N SER A 370 -22.00 -13.38 -64.97
CA SER A 370 -22.21 -14.02 -63.68
C SER A 370 -20.95 -14.71 -63.17
N ARG A 371 -20.12 -15.25 -64.08
CA ARG A 371 -18.90 -15.97 -63.72
C ARG A 371 -17.92 -15.14 -62.88
N PRO A 372 -17.46 -13.96 -63.32
CA PRO A 372 -16.57 -13.13 -62.50
C PRO A 372 -17.26 -12.65 -61.22
N LEU A 373 -18.55 -12.33 -61.27
CA LEU A 373 -19.32 -11.91 -60.08
C LEU A 373 -19.36 -13.03 -59.03
N TRP A 374 -19.69 -14.26 -59.44
CA TRP A 374 -19.68 -15.44 -58.56
C TRP A 374 -18.29 -15.76 -58.03
N ALA A 375 -17.24 -15.61 -58.83
CA ALA A 375 -15.86 -15.82 -58.38
C ALA A 375 -15.45 -14.80 -57.31
N VAL A 376 -15.78 -13.51 -57.52
CA VAL A 376 -15.52 -12.44 -56.54
C VAL A 376 -16.34 -12.64 -55.27
N TRP A 377 -17.63 -12.98 -55.41
CA TRP A 377 -18.50 -13.26 -54.27
C TRP A 377 -18.04 -14.48 -53.48
N PHE A 378 -17.64 -15.57 -54.16
CA PHE A 378 -17.08 -16.76 -53.52
C PHE A 378 -15.81 -16.42 -52.73
N LEU A 379 -14.88 -15.66 -53.33
CA LEU A 379 -13.66 -15.23 -52.63
C LEU A 379 -14.00 -14.36 -51.42
N ALA A 380 -14.96 -13.44 -51.55
CA ALA A 380 -15.41 -12.59 -50.44
C ALA A 380 -16.04 -13.43 -49.31
N CYS A 381 -16.91 -14.39 -49.64
CA CYS A 381 -17.51 -15.30 -48.66
C CYS A 381 -16.47 -16.16 -47.96
N TYR A 382 -15.51 -16.71 -48.70
CA TYR A 382 -14.39 -17.49 -48.16
C TYR A 382 -13.57 -16.66 -47.18
N VAL A 383 -13.14 -15.45 -47.57
CA VAL A 383 -12.37 -14.58 -46.67
C VAL A 383 -13.19 -14.18 -45.45
N LEU A 384 -14.47 -13.87 -45.63
CA LEU A 384 -15.31 -13.36 -44.56
C LEU A 384 -15.71 -14.44 -43.56
N MET A 385 -16.19 -15.60 -44.02
CA MET A 385 -16.74 -16.65 -43.16
C MET A 385 -15.69 -17.66 -42.68
N GLU A 386 -14.83 -18.17 -43.58
CA GLU A 386 -13.82 -19.20 -43.24
C GLU A 386 -12.57 -18.62 -42.57
N ASN A 387 -12.19 -17.38 -42.88
CA ASN A 387 -10.99 -16.77 -42.28
C ASN A 387 -11.35 -15.80 -41.16
N LEU A 388 -12.07 -14.72 -41.47
CA LEU A 388 -12.30 -13.63 -40.52
C LEU A 388 -13.28 -14.02 -39.42
N TYR A 389 -14.46 -14.50 -39.79
CA TYR A 389 -15.49 -14.88 -38.82
C TYR A 389 -15.06 -16.07 -37.97
N GLN A 390 -14.59 -17.15 -38.60
CA GLN A 390 -14.11 -18.32 -37.88
C GLN A 390 -12.92 -18.00 -36.96
N GLY A 391 -11.94 -17.22 -37.41
CA GLY A 391 -10.84 -16.78 -36.56
C GLY A 391 -11.31 -15.94 -35.38
N SER A 392 -12.23 -15.00 -35.63
CA SER A 392 -12.75 -14.09 -34.62
C SER A 392 -13.67 -14.79 -33.62
N ILE A 393 -14.51 -15.74 -34.03
CA ILE A 393 -15.36 -16.51 -33.12
C ILE A 393 -14.55 -17.44 -32.22
N TYR A 394 -13.49 -18.07 -32.74
CA TYR A 394 -12.58 -18.84 -31.88
C TYR A 394 -11.85 -17.93 -30.90
N SER A 395 -11.49 -16.71 -31.32
CA SER A 395 -10.92 -15.72 -30.41
C SER A 395 -11.95 -15.30 -29.34
N ASP A 396 -13.15 -14.90 -29.72
CA ASP A 396 -14.20 -14.43 -28.79
C ASP A 396 -14.67 -15.53 -27.83
N LEU A 397 -14.82 -16.78 -28.30
CA LEU A 397 -15.21 -17.91 -27.46
C LEU A 397 -14.11 -18.32 -26.47
N THR A 398 -12.85 -17.96 -26.75
CA THR A 398 -11.72 -18.20 -25.84
C THR A 398 -11.41 -17.00 -24.96
N VAL A 399 -11.77 -15.78 -25.40
CA VAL A 399 -11.58 -14.55 -24.64
C VAL A 399 -12.61 -14.49 -23.51
N ARG A 400 -12.09 -14.50 -22.29
CA ARG A 400 -12.89 -14.22 -21.10
C ARG A 400 -12.94 -12.72 -20.91
N VAL A 401 -14.12 -12.12 -21.05
CA VAL A 401 -14.32 -10.68 -20.85
C VAL A 401 -14.13 -10.37 -19.36
N PRO A 402 -13.09 -9.61 -18.96
CA PRO A 402 -12.88 -9.27 -17.56
C PRO A 402 -14.07 -8.45 -17.05
N PRO A 403 -14.51 -8.65 -15.80
CA PRO A 403 -15.58 -7.85 -15.23
C PRO A 403 -15.17 -6.37 -15.22
N THR A 404 -16.14 -5.48 -15.50
CA THR A 404 -15.92 -4.05 -15.35
C THR A 404 -15.74 -3.74 -13.87
N VAL A 405 -14.55 -3.26 -13.51
CA VAL A 405 -14.26 -2.83 -12.15
C VAL A 405 -13.85 -1.37 -12.11
N PRO A 406 -14.08 -0.70 -10.97
CA PRO A 406 -13.55 0.62 -10.72
C PRO A 406 -12.05 0.71 -11.02
N LYS A 407 -11.67 1.73 -11.77
CA LYS A 407 -10.25 2.02 -12.08
C LYS A 407 -9.74 3.21 -11.30
N THR A 408 -10.63 4.11 -10.88
CA THR A 408 -10.32 5.25 -10.02
C THR A 408 -11.05 5.12 -8.69
N PHE A 409 -10.67 5.96 -7.73
CA PHE A 409 -11.30 5.97 -6.42
C PHE A 409 -12.72 6.56 -6.47
N GLU A 410 -12.96 7.52 -7.36
CA GLU A 410 -14.30 8.06 -7.62
C GLU A 410 -15.22 6.97 -8.19
N ASP A 411 -14.72 6.17 -9.13
CA ASP A 411 -15.45 5.00 -9.64
C ASP A 411 -15.71 3.99 -8.52
N LEU A 412 -14.79 3.84 -7.56
CA LEU A 412 -14.93 2.90 -6.45
C LEU A 412 -16.04 3.33 -5.50
N ILE A 413 -16.13 4.62 -5.19
CA ILE A 413 -17.18 5.17 -4.34
C ILE A 413 -18.52 5.19 -5.07
N ALA A 414 -18.51 5.45 -6.38
CA ALA A 414 -19.71 5.37 -7.20
C ALA A 414 -20.21 3.94 -7.36
N ALA A 415 -19.30 2.96 -7.42
CA ALA A 415 -19.64 1.55 -7.38
C ALA A 415 -20.14 1.20 -5.97
N ASP A 416 -21.29 0.55 -5.89
CA ASP A 416 -21.88 0.12 -4.62
C ASP A 416 -21.17 -1.12 -4.07
N LEU A 417 -19.86 -1.00 -3.86
CA LEU A 417 -18.99 -2.08 -3.40
C LEU A 417 -18.61 -1.87 -1.94
N THR A 418 -18.64 -2.97 -1.18
CA THR A 418 -18.03 -3.01 0.15
C THR A 418 -16.53 -2.78 0.05
N ILE A 419 -16.00 -1.88 0.90
CA ILE A 419 -14.58 -1.55 0.97
C ILE A 419 -14.01 -2.09 2.27
N ILE A 420 -13.15 -3.09 2.18
CA ILE A 420 -12.48 -3.68 3.34
C ILE A 420 -11.16 -2.95 3.59
N THR A 421 -10.90 -2.55 4.84
CA THR A 421 -9.61 -2.01 5.27
C THR A 421 -9.09 -2.74 6.49
N SER A 422 -7.77 -2.93 6.57
CA SER A 422 -7.08 -3.66 7.62
C SER A 422 -5.90 -2.91 8.22
N THR A 423 -5.44 -1.80 7.64
CA THR A 423 -4.32 -1.02 8.18
C THR A 423 -4.69 -0.41 9.54
N PRO A 424 -4.08 -0.88 10.66
CA PRO A 424 -4.39 -0.36 11.99
C PRO A 424 -3.57 0.90 12.30
N ILE A 425 -4.04 1.66 13.27
CA ILE A 425 -3.22 2.55 14.09
C ILE A 425 -3.19 2.02 15.51
N TYR A 426 -2.10 2.27 16.23
CA TYR A 426 -2.00 1.90 17.63
C TYR A 426 -2.23 3.16 18.46
N MET A 427 -3.33 3.19 19.18
CA MET A 427 -3.67 4.27 20.10
C MET A 427 -3.57 3.75 21.52
N ILE A 428 -2.69 4.33 22.33
CA ILE A 428 -2.64 4.04 23.76
C ILE A 428 -3.70 4.91 24.43
N ASN A 429 -4.71 4.28 25.02
CA ASN A 429 -5.69 5.01 25.81
C ASN A 429 -5.03 5.46 27.11
N GLN A 430 -4.77 6.77 27.24
CA GLN A 430 -4.06 7.37 28.36
C GLN A 430 -4.67 7.04 29.73
N PHE A 431 -5.99 6.82 29.80
CA PHE A 431 -6.67 6.53 31.08
C PHE A 431 -6.57 5.06 31.49
N THR A 432 -6.46 4.14 30.53
CA THR A 432 -6.52 2.69 30.81
C THR A 432 -5.20 1.97 30.55
N GLY A 433 -4.24 2.63 29.92
CA GLY A 433 -3.01 2.02 29.40
C GLY A 433 -3.25 0.99 28.28
N ARG A 434 -4.52 0.73 27.90
CA ARG A 434 -4.84 -0.28 26.88
C ARG A 434 -4.56 0.25 25.49
N VAL A 435 -3.91 -0.58 24.68
CA VAL A 435 -3.68 -0.32 23.27
C VAL A 435 -4.95 -0.67 22.49
N ALA A 436 -5.60 0.34 21.91
CA ALA A 436 -6.64 0.17 20.91
C ALA A 436 -6.01 0.12 19.51
N THR A 437 -6.58 -0.70 18.63
CA THR A 437 -6.11 -0.84 17.24
C THR A 437 -7.19 -0.46 16.23
N PRO A 438 -7.59 0.81 16.13
CA PRO A 438 -8.59 1.20 15.14
C PRO A 438 -8.04 1.29 13.71
N SER A 439 -8.94 1.44 12.73
CA SER A 439 -8.58 1.70 11.33
C SER A 439 -7.90 3.07 11.17
N LEU A 440 -6.74 3.10 10.51
CA LEU A 440 -6.09 4.34 10.07
C LEU A 440 -6.97 5.14 9.11
N LEU A 441 -7.57 4.44 8.14
CA LEU A 441 -8.39 5.08 7.12
C LEU A 441 -9.63 5.72 7.74
N ASN A 442 -10.38 4.95 8.54
CA ASN A 442 -11.64 5.43 9.14
C ASN A 442 -11.37 6.45 10.25
N GLN A 443 -10.60 6.11 11.30
CA GLN A 443 -10.53 6.94 12.51
C GLN A 443 -9.52 8.08 12.48
N SER A 444 -8.58 8.11 11.54
CA SER A 444 -7.59 9.19 11.46
C SER A 444 -7.77 9.97 10.16
N MET A 445 -7.63 9.33 9.00
CA MET A 445 -7.62 10.05 7.73
C MET A 445 -8.97 10.67 7.36
N ILE A 446 -10.07 9.90 7.40
CA ILE A 446 -11.41 10.40 7.05
C ILE A 446 -11.85 11.47 8.05
N LEU A 447 -11.71 11.20 9.36
CA LEU A 447 -12.06 12.17 10.42
C LEU A 447 -11.28 13.49 10.31
N ASP A 448 -10.00 13.45 9.94
CA ASP A 448 -9.20 14.68 9.79
C ASP A 448 -9.60 15.51 8.58
N ILE A 449 -10.09 14.88 7.51
CA ILE A 449 -10.65 15.61 6.38
C ILE A 449 -11.98 16.26 6.78
N LEU A 450 -12.80 15.60 7.60
CA LEU A 450 -14.07 16.16 8.09
C LEU A 450 -13.90 17.40 8.93
N LYS A 451 -12.95 17.37 9.86
CA LYS A 451 -12.66 18.51 10.74
C LYS A 451 -12.31 19.79 9.96
N LYS A 452 -11.85 19.66 8.71
CA LYS A 452 -11.46 20.79 7.86
C LYS A 452 -12.64 21.48 7.14
N ASN A 453 -13.88 21.06 7.41
CA ASN A 453 -15.11 21.75 7.01
C ASN A 453 -15.20 21.99 5.50
N VAL A 454 -15.11 20.90 4.73
CA VAL A 454 -15.18 20.89 3.27
C VAL A 454 -16.66 21.01 2.83
N ASP A 455 -16.93 21.59 1.64
CA ASP A 455 -18.25 21.75 1.00
C ASP A 455 -19.27 20.62 1.33
N LYS A 456 -20.56 20.91 1.50
CA LYS A 456 -21.65 19.93 1.77
C LYS A 456 -21.69 18.72 0.81
N ARG A 457 -21.17 18.88 -0.41
CA ARG A 457 -21.01 17.76 -1.36
C ARG A 457 -20.04 16.69 -0.85
N PHE A 458 -19.04 17.10 -0.08
CA PHE A 458 -18.06 16.25 0.57
C PHE A 458 -18.70 15.45 1.71
N ASP A 459 -19.55 16.07 2.54
CA ASP A 459 -20.28 15.36 3.62
C ASP A 459 -21.07 14.16 3.06
N LYS A 460 -21.85 14.37 1.98
CA LYS A 460 -22.59 13.27 1.34
C LYS A 460 -21.67 12.20 0.74
N TRP A 461 -20.55 12.62 0.16
CA TRP A 461 -19.57 11.70 -0.41
C TRP A 461 -18.92 10.84 0.69
N GLU A 462 -18.70 11.44 1.85
CA GLU A 462 -18.10 10.80 3.02
C GLU A 462 -19.09 9.90 3.76
N GLU A 463 -20.33 10.31 3.97
CA GLU A 463 -21.41 9.42 4.47
C GLU A 463 -21.53 8.16 3.59
N ASN A 464 -21.42 8.31 2.27
CA ASN A 464 -21.41 7.17 1.34
C ASN A 464 -20.15 6.31 1.44
N LEU A 465 -19.00 6.91 1.76
CA LEU A 465 -17.73 6.19 1.90
C LEU A 465 -17.70 5.43 3.23
N ASP A 466 -18.02 6.08 4.35
CA ASP A 466 -18.04 5.46 5.69
C ASP A 466 -19.04 4.30 5.76
N ALA A 467 -20.23 4.46 5.16
CA ALA A 467 -21.23 3.38 5.08
C ALA A 467 -20.75 2.13 4.33
N LYS A 468 -19.72 2.25 3.48
CA LYS A 468 -19.15 1.15 2.69
C LYS A 468 -17.88 0.57 3.30
N ILE A 469 -17.20 1.31 4.18
CA ILE A 469 -15.94 0.89 4.77
C ILE A 469 -16.20 -0.09 5.91
N ILE A 470 -15.51 -1.23 5.86
CA ILE A 470 -15.48 -2.21 6.93
C ILE A 470 -14.04 -2.42 7.39
N TYR A 471 -13.80 -2.12 8.66
CA TYR A 471 -12.52 -2.38 9.30
C TYR A 471 -12.40 -3.82 9.79
N ILE A 472 -11.23 -4.41 9.56
CA ILE A 472 -10.90 -5.77 9.97
C ILE A 472 -9.58 -5.73 10.71
N ASN A 473 -9.63 -6.07 12.00
CA ASN A 473 -8.45 -6.09 12.83
C ASN A 473 -7.44 -7.12 12.30
N ARG A 474 -6.27 -6.63 11.95
CA ARG A 474 -5.22 -7.34 11.23
C ARG A 474 -4.25 -8.03 12.18
N ASP A 475 -4.76 -8.81 13.12
CA ASP A 475 -3.85 -9.77 13.75
C ASP A 475 -3.42 -10.79 12.70
N ILE A 476 -2.11 -11.03 12.57
CA ILE A 476 -1.52 -11.85 11.51
C ILE A 476 -2.14 -13.26 11.52
N GLU A 477 -2.53 -13.73 12.70
CA GLU A 477 -3.19 -15.02 12.91
C GLU A 477 -4.55 -15.12 12.20
N TYR A 478 -5.26 -14.01 11.99
CA TYR A 478 -6.56 -14.00 11.33
C TYR A 478 -6.48 -13.77 9.81
N VAL A 479 -5.38 -13.21 9.29
CA VAL A 479 -5.24 -12.89 7.86
C VAL A 479 -5.36 -14.15 6.99
N ILE A 480 -4.73 -15.27 7.38
CA ILE A 480 -4.74 -16.49 6.57
C ILE A 480 -6.13 -17.14 6.51
N PRO A 481 -6.81 -17.43 7.65
CA PRO A 481 -8.19 -17.92 7.63
C PRO A 481 -9.12 -17.03 6.81
N PHE A 482 -8.92 -15.72 6.91
CA PHE A 482 -9.71 -14.74 6.19
C PHE A 482 -9.50 -14.81 4.67
N VAL A 483 -8.26 -14.82 4.21
CA VAL A 483 -7.95 -14.96 2.79
C VAL A 483 -8.46 -16.30 2.25
N LYS A 484 -8.35 -17.38 3.04
CA LYS A 484 -8.89 -18.71 2.71
C LYS A 484 -10.41 -18.63 2.53
N ASN A 485 -11.13 -17.93 3.42
CA ASN A 485 -12.58 -17.73 3.32
C ASN A 485 -12.96 -16.90 2.09
N ILE A 486 -12.29 -15.78 1.83
CA ILE A 486 -12.49 -15.00 0.60
C ILE A 486 -12.32 -15.88 -0.63
N SER A 487 -11.18 -16.59 -0.72
CA SER A 487 -10.85 -17.44 -1.85
C SER A 487 -11.90 -18.54 -2.06
N ASN A 488 -12.45 -19.10 -0.98
CA ASN A 488 -13.45 -20.15 -1.02
C ASN A 488 -14.91 -19.65 -1.14
N PHE A 489 -15.13 -18.35 -1.33
CA PHE A 489 -16.49 -17.77 -1.38
C PHE A 489 -17.31 -18.04 -0.10
N LEU A 490 -16.62 -18.15 1.04
CA LEU A 490 -17.23 -18.34 2.34
C LEU A 490 -17.39 -16.98 3.01
N PRO A 491 -18.56 -16.70 3.60
CA PRO A 491 -18.72 -15.52 4.43
C PRO A 491 -17.85 -15.66 5.68
N PHE A 492 -17.45 -14.54 6.26
CA PHE A 492 -16.73 -14.51 7.52
C PHE A 492 -17.39 -13.54 8.49
N ARG A 493 -17.19 -13.76 9.79
CA ARG A 493 -17.78 -12.97 10.87
C ARG A 493 -16.77 -11.93 11.36
N LEU A 494 -17.19 -10.68 11.50
CA LEU A 494 -16.41 -9.63 12.15
C LEU A 494 -16.43 -9.80 13.67
N THR A 495 -15.27 -9.66 14.30
CA THR A 495 -15.12 -9.83 15.75
C THR A 495 -15.88 -8.78 16.54
N GLU A 496 -15.93 -7.53 16.06
CA GLU A 496 -16.46 -6.39 16.82
C GLU A 496 -17.99 -6.35 16.87
N ASN A 497 -18.65 -6.55 15.73
CA ASN A 497 -20.11 -6.35 15.61
C ASN A 497 -20.88 -7.64 15.27
N SER A 498 -20.18 -8.78 15.16
CA SER A 498 -20.78 -10.08 14.77
C SER A 498 -21.48 -10.09 13.41
N SER A 499 -21.32 -9.06 12.58
CA SER A 499 -21.87 -9.04 11.22
C SER A 499 -21.11 -10.02 10.33
N TRP A 500 -21.83 -10.62 9.39
CA TRP A 500 -21.27 -11.50 8.37
C TRP A 500 -21.04 -10.70 7.10
N ILE A 501 -19.84 -10.80 6.54
CA ILE A 501 -19.52 -10.22 5.24
C ILE A 501 -19.64 -11.33 4.21
N ASP A 502 -20.53 -11.15 3.24
CA ASP A 502 -20.59 -12.04 2.10
C ASP A 502 -19.39 -11.78 1.20
N THR A 503 -18.55 -12.80 1.02
CA THR A 503 -17.43 -12.67 0.10
C THR A 503 -17.86 -12.98 -1.32
N LYS A 504 -19.00 -13.60 -1.61
CA LYS A 504 -19.38 -14.07 -2.96
C LYS A 504 -19.41 -12.97 -4.02
N GLU A 505 -19.77 -11.77 -3.60
CA GLU A 505 -19.87 -10.60 -4.47
C GLU A 505 -18.49 -9.99 -4.78
N THR A 506 -18.50 -8.98 -5.66
CA THR A 506 -17.32 -8.15 -5.89
C THR A 506 -17.18 -7.17 -4.73
N PHE A 507 -15.98 -7.02 -4.20
CA PHE A 507 -15.67 -6.04 -3.16
C PHE A 507 -14.27 -5.48 -3.38
N ALA A 508 -13.95 -4.38 -2.72
CA ALA A 508 -12.62 -3.79 -2.74
C ALA A 508 -11.91 -4.00 -1.42
N ILE A 509 -10.58 -4.12 -1.47
CA ILE A 509 -9.70 -3.98 -0.30
C ILE A 509 -8.93 -2.69 -0.50
N MET A 510 -8.99 -1.79 0.47
CA MET A 510 -8.32 -0.50 0.46
C MET A 510 -7.43 -0.38 1.70
N ASP A 511 -6.13 -0.31 1.49
CA ASP A 511 -5.13 -0.39 2.56
C ASP A 511 -3.83 0.33 2.18
N SER A 512 -2.93 0.46 3.16
CA SER A 512 -1.57 0.94 2.87
C SER A 512 -0.92 0.05 1.80
N VAL A 513 -0.12 0.63 0.90
CA VAL A 513 0.53 -0.12 -0.20
C VAL A 513 1.27 -1.37 0.30
N LYS A 514 1.92 -1.28 1.46
CA LYS A 514 2.66 -2.40 2.10
C LYS A 514 1.70 -3.56 2.44
N ASP A 515 0.53 -3.25 2.97
CA ASP A 515 -0.46 -4.24 3.40
C ASP A 515 -1.28 -4.79 2.23
N LEU A 516 -1.65 -3.90 1.30
CA LEU A 516 -2.37 -4.26 0.09
C LEU A 516 -1.58 -5.20 -0.82
N GLN A 517 -0.25 -4.99 -0.90
CA GLN A 517 0.65 -5.89 -1.62
C GLN A 517 0.60 -7.30 -1.03
N LEU A 518 0.64 -7.41 0.29
CA LEU A 518 0.51 -8.69 0.98
C LEU A 518 -0.84 -9.36 0.67
N TRP A 519 -1.95 -8.64 0.82
CA TRP A 519 -3.30 -9.14 0.46
C TRP A 519 -3.34 -9.69 -0.96
N THR A 520 -2.83 -8.90 -1.89
CA THR A 520 -2.79 -9.24 -3.32
C THR A 520 -1.96 -10.49 -3.56
N GLU A 521 -0.79 -10.60 -2.94
CA GLU A 521 0.06 -11.77 -3.07
C GLU A 521 -0.64 -13.00 -2.50
N VAL A 522 -1.18 -12.94 -1.28
CA VAL A 522 -1.83 -14.08 -0.64
C VAL A 522 -3.08 -14.54 -1.41
N LEU A 523 -3.95 -13.61 -1.82
CA LEU A 523 -5.12 -13.94 -2.64
C LEU A 523 -4.74 -14.56 -3.99
N ASN A 524 -3.69 -14.05 -4.63
CA ASN A 524 -3.17 -14.61 -5.87
C ASN A 524 -2.60 -16.03 -5.69
N ILE A 525 -2.05 -16.39 -4.52
CA ILE A 525 -1.60 -17.77 -4.23
C ILE A 525 -2.78 -18.72 -4.30
N PHE A 526 -3.84 -18.42 -3.54
CA PHE A 526 -5.00 -19.30 -3.48
C PHE A 526 -5.74 -19.37 -4.81
N GLY A 527 -5.67 -18.32 -5.62
CA GLY A 527 -5.94 -18.39 -7.07
C GLY A 527 -7.38 -18.74 -7.46
N LYS A 528 -8.35 -18.65 -6.54
CA LYS A 528 -9.78 -18.89 -6.84
C LYS A 528 -10.54 -17.61 -7.18
N ARG A 529 -9.92 -16.45 -6.99
CA ARG A 529 -10.48 -15.15 -7.36
C ARG A 529 -9.54 -14.35 -8.24
N LEU A 530 -10.15 -13.49 -9.05
CA LEU A 530 -9.43 -12.49 -9.82
C LEU A 530 -9.17 -11.29 -8.91
N VAL A 531 -7.88 -10.97 -8.74
CA VAL A 531 -7.43 -9.76 -8.04
C VAL A 531 -7.05 -8.73 -9.08
N MET A 532 -7.77 -7.60 -9.11
CA MET A 532 -7.45 -6.50 -10.02
C MET A 532 -6.91 -5.31 -9.25
N LEU A 533 -5.65 -4.99 -9.54
CA LEU A 533 -5.01 -3.79 -9.02
C LEU A 533 -5.62 -2.56 -9.69
N SER A 534 -5.93 -1.54 -8.88
CA SER A 534 -6.23 -0.22 -9.40
C SER A 534 -5.04 0.27 -10.24
N LYS A 535 -5.33 0.87 -11.40
CA LYS A 535 -4.30 1.49 -12.25
C LYS A 535 -4.02 2.94 -11.86
N ALA A 536 -4.74 3.48 -10.87
CA ALA A 536 -4.51 4.84 -10.40
C ALA A 536 -3.11 4.91 -9.78
N GLY A 537 -2.16 5.52 -10.48
CA GLY A 537 -0.86 5.89 -9.92
C GLY A 537 -0.95 7.00 -8.88
N ASP A 538 -2.13 7.63 -8.76
CA ASP A 538 -2.43 8.64 -7.77
C ASP A 538 -3.26 8.00 -6.65
N SER A 539 -2.57 7.52 -5.62
CA SER A 539 -3.19 7.13 -4.36
C SER A 539 -4.03 8.29 -3.80
N SER A 540 -5.33 8.06 -3.65
CA SER A 540 -6.29 9.11 -3.25
C SER A 540 -6.12 9.56 -1.81
N PHE A 541 -5.58 8.69 -0.95
CA PHE A 541 -5.20 9.06 0.41
C PHE A 541 -3.71 8.83 0.63
N ARG A 542 -3.06 9.84 1.17
CA ARG A 542 -1.68 9.75 1.65
C ARG A 542 -1.63 10.27 3.07
N TYR A 543 -0.85 9.61 3.90
CA TYR A 543 -0.58 10.08 5.24
C TYR A 543 0.92 10.30 5.41
N SER A 544 1.28 11.21 6.31
CA SER A 544 2.66 11.43 6.68
C SER A 544 3.00 10.49 7.83
N SER A 545 4.02 9.67 7.62
CA SER A 545 4.55 8.75 8.61
C SER A 545 5.95 9.20 8.94
N VAL A 546 6.19 9.60 10.18
CA VAL A 546 7.47 10.13 10.64
C VAL A 546 8.19 9.12 11.51
N THR A 547 9.50 9.03 11.32
CA THR A 547 10.41 8.42 12.28
C THR A 547 10.99 9.54 13.11
N SER A 548 10.67 9.56 14.39
CA SER A 548 11.05 10.62 15.31
C SER A 548 11.58 10.05 16.60
N GLY A 549 12.40 10.80 17.31
CA GLY A 549 12.86 10.41 18.65
C GLY A 549 13.29 11.61 19.44
N TYR A 550 13.49 11.45 20.75
CA TYR A 550 14.03 12.53 21.57
C TYR A 550 15.38 12.97 21.01
N GLN A 551 15.55 14.26 20.80
CA GLN A 551 16.84 14.79 20.39
C GLN A 551 17.83 14.56 21.53
N ASN A 552 18.88 13.79 21.34
CA ASN A 552 19.89 13.55 22.36
C ASN A 552 21.30 13.59 21.73
N PHE A 553 22.32 13.29 22.52
CA PHE A 553 23.70 13.35 22.06
C PHE A 553 24.03 12.33 20.95
N ILE A 554 23.21 11.29 20.76
CA ILE A 554 23.37 10.26 19.72
C ILE A 554 22.60 10.66 18.44
N SER A 555 21.55 11.48 18.55
CA SER A 555 20.69 11.85 17.42
C SER A 555 21.44 12.35 16.17
N PRO A 556 22.49 13.20 16.27
CA PRO A 556 23.29 13.58 15.11
C PRO A 556 23.98 12.40 14.41
N LYS A 557 24.47 11.41 15.19
CA LYS A 557 25.10 10.20 14.63
C LYS A 557 24.06 9.32 13.96
N ILE A 558 22.89 9.12 14.56
CA ILE A 558 21.77 8.35 13.99
C ILE A 558 21.36 8.95 12.64
N LYS A 559 21.16 10.27 12.61
CA LYS A 559 20.80 10.99 11.39
C LYS A 559 21.84 10.85 10.29
N SER A 560 23.12 11.02 10.64
CA SER A 560 24.22 10.83 9.69
C SER A 560 24.26 9.38 9.17
N SER A 561 24.14 8.40 10.05
CA SER A 561 24.10 6.97 9.68
C SER A 561 22.90 6.64 8.80
N LEU A 562 21.69 7.13 9.11
CA LEU A 562 20.50 6.96 8.28
C LEU A 562 20.69 7.60 6.90
N GLN A 563 21.25 8.82 6.83
CA GLN A 563 21.57 9.46 5.57
C GLN A 563 22.57 8.64 4.75
N HIS A 564 23.62 8.11 5.37
CA HIS A 564 24.59 7.23 4.71
C HIS A 564 23.95 5.92 4.23
N MET A 565 23.06 5.30 5.02
CA MET A 565 22.32 4.10 4.61
C MET A 565 21.36 4.36 3.46
N THR A 566 20.73 5.53 3.43
CA THR A 566 19.88 5.98 2.32
C THR A 566 20.71 6.25 1.08
N GLN A 567 21.79 7.03 1.18
CA GLN A 567 22.68 7.38 0.06
C GLN A 567 23.38 6.17 -0.56
N SER A 568 23.77 5.19 0.27
CA SER A 568 24.38 3.92 -0.19
C SER A 568 23.35 2.92 -0.74
N GLY A 569 22.04 3.19 -0.60
CA GLY A 569 20.97 2.28 -1.00
C GLY A 569 20.81 1.06 -0.08
N ILE A 570 21.53 1.00 1.06
CA ILE A 570 21.38 -0.07 2.06
C ILE A 570 19.97 -0.08 2.63
N LEU A 571 19.40 1.09 2.95
CA LEU A 571 18.04 1.20 3.48
C LEU A 571 17.00 0.64 2.50
N ALA A 572 17.15 0.93 1.20
CA ALA A 572 16.28 0.39 0.17
C ALA A 572 16.37 -1.15 0.07
N ARG A 573 17.58 -1.72 0.19
CA ARG A 573 17.79 -3.18 0.23
C ARG A 573 17.20 -3.81 1.48
N TYR A 574 17.34 -3.15 2.63
CA TYR A 574 16.73 -3.60 3.88
C TYR A 574 15.21 -3.64 3.76
N ASN A 575 14.58 -2.62 3.17
CA ASN A 575 13.14 -2.60 2.92
C ASN A 575 12.68 -3.73 1.99
N ILE A 576 13.48 -4.11 0.99
CA ILE A 576 13.20 -5.28 0.13
C ILE A 576 13.32 -6.58 0.94
N LEU A 577 14.35 -6.70 1.79
CA LEU A 577 14.55 -7.86 2.64
C LEU A 577 13.41 -8.01 3.67
N ASP A 578 12.99 -6.92 4.31
CA ASP A 578 11.88 -6.92 5.26
C ASP A 578 10.56 -7.35 4.61
N LYS A 579 10.26 -6.82 3.41
CA LYS A 579 9.12 -7.30 2.59
C LYS A 579 9.21 -8.78 2.27
N THR A 580 10.41 -9.27 1.95
CA THR A 580 10.65 -10.68 1.63
C THR A 580 10.50 -11.55 2.89
N MET A 581 10.98 -11.09 4.04
CA MET A 581 10.86 -11.81 5.32
C MET A 581 9.41 -11.86 5.79
N ALA A 582 8.68 -10.74 5.68
CA ALA A 582 7.25 -10.71 5.98
C ALA A 582 6.52 -11.77 5.15
N LYS A 583 6.80 -11.82 3.84
CA LYS A 583 6.27 -12.82 2.93
C LYS A 583 6.60 -14.26 3.35
N LEU A 584 7.86 -14.56 3.67
CA LEU A 584 8.28 -15.89 4.14
C LEU A 584 7.55 -16.31 5.43
N ARG A 585 7.28 -15.39 6.36
CA ARG A 585 6.49 -15.68 7.57
C ARG A 585 5.05 -16.06 7.25
N TYR A 586 4.45 -15.48 6.21
CA TYR A 586 3.13 -15.91 5.75
C TYR A 586 3.18 -17.28 5.12
N GLU A 587 4.23 -17.59 4.36
CA GLU A 587 4.43 -18.90 3.75
C GLU A 587 4.55 -20.02 4.80
N GLU A 588 5.29 -19.76 5.88
CA GLU A 588 5.46 -20.70 6.98
C GLU A 588 4.11 -21.05 7.64
N LYS A 589 3.20 -20.08 7.76
CA LYS A 589 1.87 -20.27 8.36
C LYS A 589 0.84 -20.89 7.41
N ILE A 590 1.08 -20.89 6.09
CA ILE A 590 0.20 -21.57 5.14
C ILE A 590 0.39 -23.09 5.30
N GLU A 591 -0.71 -23.84 5.41
CA GLU A 591 -0.71 -25.32 5.57
C GLU A 591 0.21 -26.00 4.54
N GLN A 592 0.89 -27.08 4.95
CA GLN A 592 1.87 -27.83 4.12
C GLN A 592 1.33 -28.21 2.72
N GLU A 593 0.02 -28.49 2.61
CA GLU A 593 -0.61 -28.84 1.33
C GLU A 593 -0.56 -27.68 0.31
N ASP A 594 -0.73 -26.44 0.79
CA ASP A 594 -0.70 -25.23 -0.04
C ASP A 594 0.73 -24.68 -0.23
N GLN A 595 1.69 -25.04 0.63
CA GLN A 595 3.12 -24.70 0.46
C GLN A 595 3.71 -25.27 -0.84
N SER A 596 3.28 -26.45 -1.27
CA SER A 596 3.75 -27.06 -2.52
C SER A 596 3.40 -26.23 -3.75
N LYS A 597 2.15 -25.73 -3.82
CA LYS A 597 1.67 -24.83 -4.89
C LYS A 597 2.43 -23.50 -4.85
N PHE A 598 2.74 -23.05 -3.64
CA PHE A 598 3.43 -21.80 -3.41
C PHE A 598 4.89 -21.84 -3.90
N GLY A 599 5.65 -22.89 -3.54
CA GLY A 599 7.05 -23.04 -3.95
C GLY A 599 7.21 -23.06 -5.48
N VAL A 600 6.27 -23.70 -6.20
CA VAL A 600 6.23 -23.70 -7.67
C VAL A 600 6.01 -22.29 -8.22
N LYS A 601 5.10 -21.51 -7.63
CA LYS A 601 4.78 -20.14 -8.10
C LYS A 601 5.90 -19.13 -7.79
N LEU A 602 6.64 -19.30 -6.70
CA LEU A 602 7.84 -18.49 -6.43
C LEU A 602 8.97 -18.84 -7.38
N GLY A 603 9.21 -20.14 -7.59
CA GLY A 603 10.25 -20.63 -8.49
C GLY A 603 10.08 -20.09 -9.91
N THR A 604 8.84 -19.97 -10.41
CA THR A 604 8.56 -19.43 -11.76
C THR A 604 8.77 -17.93 -11.90
N LYS A 605 8.60 -17.14 -10.84
CA LYS A 605 8.95 -15.70 -10.87
C LYS A 605 10.45 -15.47 -10.93
N VAL A 606 11.25 -16.32 -10.26
CA VAL A 606 12.72 -16.21 -10.22
C VAL A 606 13.37 -16.73 -11.50
N THR A 607 12.79 -17.76 -12.14
CA THR A 607 13.35 -18.37 -13.36
C THR A 607 12.91 -17.72 -14.67
N GLY A 608 12.17 -16.60 -14.62
CA GLY A 608 11.83 -15.81 -15.80
C GLY A 608 10.87 -16.54 -16.74
N ALA A 609 9.58 -16.40 -16.48
CA ALA A 609 8.48 -16.50 -17.45
C ALA A 609 8.62 -17.59 -18.55
N ALA A 610 9.08 -18.79 -18.22
CA ALA A 610 8.65 -19.94 -18.97
C ALA A 610 7.13 -19.99 -18.79
N VAL A 611 6.41 -19.88 -19.90
CA VAL A 611 4.94 -19.98 -20.02
C VAL A 611 4.53 -21.34 -19.47
N ALA A 612 4.49 -21.47 -18.14
CA ALA A 612 3.88 -22.56 -17.44
C ALA A 612 2.40 -22.34 -17.69
N GLY A 613 1.94 -22.85 -18.84
CA GLY A 613 0.54 -22.91 -19.20
C GLY A 613 -0.17 -23.43 -17.98
N PHE A 614 -0.95 -22.54 -17.36
CA PHE A 614 -1.75 -22.82 -16.20
C PHE A 614 -2.69 -23.94 -16.67
N LYS A 615 -2.28 -25.20 -16.46
CA LYS A 615 -3.14 -26.37 -16.51
C LYS A 615 -4.06 -26.26 -15.28
N SER A 616 -4.80 -25.14 -15.14
CA SER A 616 -6.08 -25.22 -14.47
C SER A 616 -6.80 -26.32 -15.22
N GLY A 617 -7.28 -27.33 -14.50
CA GLY A 617 -8.18 -28.32 -15.07
C GLY A 617 -9.25 -27.55 -15.83
N LEU A 618 -9.06 -27.44 -17.15
CA LEU A 618 -10.04 -26.90 -18.05
C LEU A 618 -11.13 -27.94 -17.91
N ASN A 619 -12.11 -27.66 -17.06
CA ASN A 619 -13.29 -28.47 -16.96
C ASN A 619 -13.78 -28.57 -18.41
N LYS A 620 -13.70 -29.77 -18.98
CA LYS A 620 -14.12 -30.05 -20.36
C LYS A 620 -15.55 -29.57 -20.61
N ASP A 621 -16.29 -29.33 -19.54
CA ASP A 621 -17.65 -28.84 -19.49
C ASP A 621 -17.79 -27.38 -19.98
N GLU A 622 -16.76 -26.52 -19.86
CA GLU A 622 -16.88 -25.12 -20.27
C GLU A 622 -17.00 -24.95 -21.79
N SER A 623 -16.26 -25.73 -22.59
CA SER A 623 -16.38 -25.66 -24.07
C SER A 623 -17.69 -26.26 -24.58
N LEU A 624 -18.27 -27.20 -23.84
CA LEU A 624 -19.56 -27.80 -24.17
C LEU A 624 -20.70 -26.78 -24.04
N GLY A 625 -20.59 -25.83 -23.10
CA GLY A 625 -21.60 -24.80 -22.85
C GLY A 625 -21.87 -23.89 -24.06
N ALA A 626 -20.81 -23.43 -24.72
CA ALA A 626 -20.95 -22.61 -25.94
C ALA A 626 -21.58 -23.39 -27.10
N LEU A 627 -21.20 -24.66 -27.27
CA LEU A 627 -21.76 -25.53 -28.31
C LEU A 627 -23.25 -25.82 -28.06
N LEU A 628 -23.66 -25.96 -26.80
CA LEU A 628 -25.05 -26.21 -26.43
C LEU A 628 -25.98 -25.09 -26.91
N HIS A 629 -25.53 -23.84 -26.88
CA HIS A 629 -26.30 -22.70 -27.36
C HIS A 629 -26.49 -22.70 -28.87
N VAL A 630 -25.47 -23.12 -29.62
CA VAL A 630 -25.58 -23.32 -31.07
C VAL A 630 -26.57 -24.44 -31.39
N LEU A 631 -26.51 -25.56 -30.65
CA LEU A 631 -27.47 -26.66 -30.80
C LEU A 631 -28.91 -26.24 -30.46
N ALA A 632 -29.09 -25.41 -29.43
CA ALA A 632 -30.39 -24.83 -29.09
C ALA A 632 -30.92 -23.95 -30.23
N LEU A 633 -30.08 -23.11 -30.83
CA LEU A 633 -30.46 -22.27 -31.98
C LEU A 633 -30.84 -23.13 -33.20
N CYS A 634 -30.07 -24.17 -33.52
CA CYS A 634 -30.41 -25.12 -34.58
C CYS A 634 -31.77 -25.79 -34.31
N SER A 635 -32.04 -26.17 -33.06
CA SER A 635 -33.32 -26.79 -32.66
C SER A 635 -34.50 -25.84 -32.86
N ILE A 636 -34.33 -24.55 -32.53
CA ILE A 636 -35.35 -23.51 -32.77
C ILE A 636 -35.62 -23.37 -34.27
N VAL A 637 -34.58 -23.33 -35.11
CA VAL A 637 -34.74 -23.21 -36.57
C VAL A 637 -35.48 -24.43 -37.14
N VAL A 638 -35.13 -25.65 -36.72
CA VAL A 638 -35.82 -26.88 -37.13
C VAL A 638 -37.28 -26.86 -36.69
N LEU A 639 -37.57 -26.41 -35.47
CA LEU A 639 -38.93 -26.28 -34.95
C LEU A 639 -39.75 -25.30 -35.79
N VAL A 640 -39.21 -24.12 -36.09
CA VAL A 640 -39.88 -23.11 -36.94
C VAL A 640 -40.13 -23.65 -38.34
N ALA A 641 -39.14 -24.30 -38.95
CA ALA A 641 -39.30 -24.93 -40.27
C ALA A 641 -40.41 -26.00 -40.26
N THR A 642 -40.47 -26.82 -39.21
CA THR A 642 -41.51 -27.84 -39.03
C THR A 642 -42.89 -27.19 -38.91
N ILE A 643 -43.01 -26.10 -38.13
CA ILE A 643 -44.26 -25.35 -37.99
C ILE A 643 -44.71 -24.80 -39.36
N VAL A 644 -43.80 -24.18 -40.11
CA VAL A 644 -44.10 -23.64 -41.46
C VAL A 644 -44.57 -24.75 -42.40
N LEU A 645 -43.90 -25.90 -42.43
CA LEU A 645 -44.31 -27.04 -43.25
C LEU A 645 -45.68 -27.59 -42.85
N VAL A 646 -45.96 -27.69 -41.55
CA VAL A 646 -47.27 -28.12 -41.06
C VAL A 646 -48.35 -27.11 -41.47
N CYS A 647 -48.11 -25.81 -41.30
CA CYS A 647 -49.01 -24.76 -41.74
C CYS A 647 -49.26 -24.82 -43.26
N GLU A 648 -48.22 -25.01 -44.07
CA GLU A 648 -48.35 -25.15 -45.52
C GLU A 648 -49.20 -26.37 -45.90
N LYS A 649 -48.96 -27.52 -45.25
CA LYS A 649 -49.75 -28.74 -45.45
C LYS A 649 -51.21 -28.55 -45.04
N LEU A 650 -51.47 -27.84 -43.95
CA LEU A 650 -52.83 -27.52 -43.51
C LEU A 650 -53.54 -26.59 -44.50
N VAL A 651 -52.88 -25.55 -44.99
CA VAL A 651 -53.43 -24.64 -46.02
C VAL A 651 -53.69 -25.39 -47.32
N TRP A 652 -52.76 -26.24 -47.75
CA TRP A 652 -52.93 -27.08 -48.94
C TRP A 652 -54.07 -28.07 -48.77
N TYR A 653 -54.16 -28.72 -47.60
CA TYR A 653 -55.25 -29.63 -47.27
C TYR A 653 -56.61 -28.92 -47.30
N GLU A 654 -56.71 -27.72 -46.74
CA GLU A 654 -57.92 -26.90 -46.83
C GLU A 654 -58.28 -26.55 -48.27
N LYS A 655 -57.30 -26.18 -49.10
CA LYS A 655 -57.52 -25.86 -50.51
C LYS A 655 -58.07 -27.06 -51.27
N VAL A 656 -57.45 -28.23 -51.12
CA VAL A 656 -57.89 -29.50 -51.72
C VAL A 656 -59.25 -29.93 -51.19
N ARG A 657 -59.53 -29.72 -49.90
CA ARG A 657 -60.84 -29.99 -49.28
C ARG A 657 -61.92 -29.08 -49.91
N LYS A 658 -61.65 -27.78 -50.05
CA LYS A 658 -62.57 -26.82 -50.69
C LYS A 658 -62.83 -27.18 -52.16
N GLU A 659 -61.82 -27.59 -52.92
CA GLU A 659 -61.98 -28.08 -54.30
C GLU A 659 -62.82 -29.36 -54.38
N ARG A 660 -62.58 -30.33 -53.49
CA ARG A 660 -63.41 -31.55 -53.43
C ARG A 660 -64.86 -31.24 -53.09
N ILE A 661 -65.12 -30.30 -52.18
CA ILE A 661 -66.47 -29.84 -51.85
C ILE A 661 -67.11 -29.14 -53.05
N ARG A 662 -66.40 -28.24 -53.75
CA ARG A 662 -66.90 -27.59 -54.98
C ARG A 662 -67.27 -28.60 -56.05
N LYS A 663 -66.40 -29.56 -56.37
CA LYS A 663 -66.68 -30.63 -57.35
C LYS A 663 -67.91 -31.46 -56.96
N ARG A 664 -68.10 -31.77 -55.68
CA ARG A 664 -69.32 -32.47 -55.20
C ARG A 664 -70.58 -31.61 -55.38
N ILE A 665 -70.50 -30.30 -55.15
CA ILE A 665 -71.64 -29.38 -55.35
C ILE A 665 -71.97 -29.27 -56.84
N GLU A 666 -70.97 -29.17 -57.72
CA GLU A 666 -71.16 -29.15 -59.18
C GLU A 666 -71.78 -30.45 -59.69
N LEU A 667 -71.27 -31.62 -59.27
CA LEU A 667 -71.86 -32.91 -59.62
C LEU A 667 -73.33 -33.04 -59.17
N ARG A 668 -73.66 -32.54 -57.97
CA ARG A 668 -75.06 -32.50 -57.50
C ARG A 668 -75.91 -31.54 -58.32
N ARG A 669 -75.37 -30.38 -58.71
CA ARG A 669 -76.06 -29.41 -59.57
C ARG A 669 -76.33 -30.00 -60.95
N ASP A 670 -75.36 -30.66 -61.57
CA ASP A 670 -75.52 -31.34 -62.86
C ASP A 670 -76.55 -32.47 -62.80
N ALA A 671 -76.50 -33.30 -61.74
CA ALA A 671 -77.49 -34.35 -61.51
C ALA A 671 -78.91 -33.77 -61.37
N PHE A 672 -79.06 -32.70 -60.59
CA PHE A 672 -80.35 -32.01 -60.43
C PHE A 672 -80.84 -31.39 -61.74
N THR A 673 -79.93 -30.83 -62.55
CA THR A 673 -80.25 -30.24 -63.86
C THR A 673 -80.72 -31.33 -64.84
N ARG A 674 -80.07 -32.51 -64.85
CA ARG A 674 -80.52 -33.67 -65.64
C ARG A 674 -81.88 -34.19 -65.19
N ILE A 675 -82.15 -34.27 -63.89
CA ILE A 675 -83.47 -34.67 -63.36
C ILE A 675 -84.54 -33.66 -63.80
N LYS A 676 -84.25 -32.36 -63.75
CA LYS A 676 -85.19 -31.31 -64.20
C LYS A 676 -85.51 -31.41 -65.70
N VAL A 677 -84.53 -31.74 -66.54
CA VAL A 677 -84.72 -31.98 -67.99
C VAL A 677 -85.52 -33.26 -68.25
N MET A 678 -85.35 -34.30 -67.44
CA MET A 678 -86.18 -35.52 -67.52
C MET A 678 -87.62 -35.29 -67.04
N GLY A 679 -87.83 -34.42 -66.04
CA GLY A 679 -89.15 -34.04 -65.55
C GLY A 679 -90.01 -33.22 -66.54
N THR A 680 -89.43 -32.72 -67.62
CA THR A 680 -90.16 -32.09 -68.74
C THR A 680 -90.54 -33.07 -69.87
N SER A 681 -90.20 -34.36 -69.73
CA SER A 681 -90.69 -35.40 -70.63
C SER A 681 -92.17 -35.69 -70.36
N PRO A 682 -93.04 -35.73 -71.38
CA PRO A 682 -94.47 -36.00 -71.22
C PRO A 682 -94.76 -37.38 -70.57
N LEU A 683 -93.83 -38.33 -70.60
CA LEU A 683 -93.93 -39.62 -69.90
C LEU A 683 -93.74 -39.54 -68.37
N PHE A 684 -93.05 -38.51 -67.86
CA PHE A 684 -92.83 -38.37 -66.41
C PHE A 684 -94.01 -37.67 -65.70
N LYS A 685 -94.88 -37.00 -66.48
CA LYS A 685 -96.12 -36.37 -65.97
C LYS A 685 -97.22 -37.39 -65.68
N GLU A 686 -97.22 -38.57 -66.32
CA GLU A 686 -98.16 -39.66 -66.04
C GLU A 686 -97.80 -40.46 -64.78
N PHE A 687 -96.52 -40.48 -64.38
CA PHE A 687 -96.08 -41.27 -63.21
C PHE A 687 -96.29 -40.56 -61.86
N LEU A 688 -96.53 -39.24 -61.85
CA LEU A 688 -96.77 -38.45 -60.63
C LEU A 688 -98.27 -38.22 -60.33
N THR A 689 -99.17 -38.85 -61.07
CA THR A 689 -100.63 -38.83 -60.86
C THR A 689 -101.22 -40.20 -60.50
N SER A 690 -100.38 -41.16 -60.08
CA SER A 690 -100.80 -42.43 -59.50
C SER A 690 -100.57 -42.35 -57.99
N ASP A 691 -101.66 -42.47 -57.24
CA ASP A 691 -101.74 -42.49 -55.76
C ASP A 691 -100.64 -43.31 -55.06
#